data_AF-A0A7G8FVC9-F1
#
_entry.id   AF-A0A7G8FVC9-F1
#
_cell.length_a   1.000
_cell.length_b   1.000
_cell.length_c   1.000
_cell.angle_alpha   90.00
_cell.angle_beta   90.00
_cell.angle_gamma   90.00
#
_symmetry.space_group_name_H-M   'P 1'
#
loop_
_entity.id
_entity.type
_entity.pdbx_description
1 polymer ?
#
loop_
_entity_poly.entity_id
_entity_poly.type
_entity_poly.pdbx_seq_one_letter_code
_entity_poly.pdbx_strand_id
1 'polypeptide(L)'
;MSAPQFRVSPGFVEEEKINLYEYYNTAQKLGDGFHYIPFQVDATSNIFATLEGLPADFDLYLGAINPSNDVPDFWRNGTPVVYNSSTNPGRESETIFAQLQPGKYWLQIKFNTPPSNYDLLQQPFTWKIDASTFDETRTLSNDPYLKNQWHLFNTGISGNFAGQTRATQWIASPNADIRAPEAWTLSHDASDIIIAIIDEGFDTQHPDLIDNLWTNPREIPGNDNDDDDNGFKDDVHGWNFVDNSPNVVANDNNQHGTNVAGIAGAKGNNGIGVSGVAWDTQLMTLDVFGGGKGADDKNIANAIVYAVKNGAKVINMSLGGNQKLSPEQSIDEIDQELEKAFEFAYANDVFISIAAGNEGAQYENRNKWNDIGNLDVYSTTPAVSANKFGNIAQVASTNAQDLRSSFSNYGRSITISAPGGDGSSVIVDKDQNGQSIYQELPDTEILSTMPVGTGINGSDYGFMAGTSQAAPVIAGMAALIRAQSDSITAPETLAILRAGAVKNQRLEPYVDQGYQANLYESLEIAQQWQGPSSLTQIGQDQAPVFNLSYLTAAQRLIGEASVTRDAENDVIIGFYQVQDTDGTVFDALGNPVQPGDADYAYYALSPLNIVDEITNVNVANGQTQKLGYELTDASYLAPYAISDGNTWFAWSEANADGMEHFKMLGANKIGLEDLFGGGDQDFNDMVFDFVAQQIL
;
A
#
# COMPACT_ATOMS: atom_id res chain seq x y z
N MET A 1 32.36 -25.87 -6.54
CA MET A 1 30.93 -25.51 -6.66
C MET A 1 30.07 -26.61 -7.31
N SER A 2 30.61 -27.79 -7.72
CA SER A 2 29.89 -28.75 -8.58
C SER A 2 28.96 -29.75 -7.88
N ALA A 3 29.07 -29.92 -6.56
CA ALA A 3 28.15 -30.75 -5.78
C ALA A 3 27.09 -29.86 -5.12
N PRO A 4 25.78 -30.14 -5.29
CA PRO A 4 24.75 -29.44 -4.54
C PRO A 4 24.97 -29.69 -3.06
N GLN A 5 24.89 -28.65 -2.24
CA GLN A 5 24.98 -28.76 -0.78
C GLN A 5 23.75 -29.49 -0.22
N PHE A 6 22.58 -29.28 -0.83
CA PHE A 6 21.32 -29.91 -0.46
C PHE A 6 20.37 -30.02 -1.67
N ARG A 7 19.25 -30.72 -1.45
CA ARG A 7 18.22 -31.01 -2.46
C ARG A 7 16.88 -30.43 -2.01
N VAL A 8 16.25 -29.65 -2.87
CA VAL A 8 15.00 -28.94 -2.65
C VAL A 8 13.87 -29.66 -3.37
N SER A 9 12.77 -29.86 -2.65
CA SER A 9 11.48 -30.32 -3.12
C SER A 9 10.38 -29.57 -2.36
N PRO A 10 9.10 -29.62 -2.77
CA PRO A 10 8.03 -29.05 -1.97
C PRO A 10 8.09 -29.60 -0.53
N GLY A 11 7.97 -28.73 0.47
CA GLY A 11 8.12 -29.07 1.89
C GLY A 11 9.56 -28.96 2.45
N PHE A 12 10.54 -28.56 1.65
CA PHE A 12 11.94 -28.44 2.10
C PHE A 12 12.23 -27.10 2.77
N VAL A 13 13.03 -27.08 3.85
CA VAL A 13 13.57 -25.85 4.45
C VAL A 13 15.03 -26.07 4.84
N GLU A 14 15.88 -25.09 4.54
CA GLU A 14 17.28 -25.01 4.99
C GLU A 14 17.57 -23.57 5.41
N GLU A 15 18.28 -23.38 6.52
CA GLU A 15 18.73 -22.07 6.99
C GLU A 15 20.10 -22.16 7.66
N GLU A 16 20.89 -21.09 7.56
CA GLU A 16 22.18 -20.99 8.24
C GLU A 16 22.44 -19.55 8.69
N LYS A 17 22.90 -19.41 9.94
CA LYS A 17 23.40 -18.16 10.50
C LYS A 17 24.87 -17.97 10.15
N ILE A 18 25.19 -16.87 9.48
CA ILE A 18 26.54 -16.48 9.08
C ILE A 18 27.03 -15.35 9.99
N ASN A 19 28.24 -15.50 10.54
CA ASN A 19 28.94 -14.40 11.21
C ASN A 19 29.59 -13.47 10.17
N LEU A 20 29.26 -12.17 10.20
CA LEU A 20 29.78 -11.21 9.21
C LEU A 20 31.31 -11.11 9.23
N TYR A 21 31.94 -11.12 10.41
CA TYR A 21 33.40 -11.03 10.49
C TYR A 21 34.09 -12.21 9.80
N GLU A 22 33.57 -13.43 9.96
CA GLU A 22 34.08 -14.63 9.29
C GLU A 22 33.83 -14.60 7.78
N TYR A 23 32.63 -14.16 7.39
CA TYR A 23 32.25 -13.97 5.99
C TYR A 23 33.15 -12.97 5.28
N TYR A 24 33.32 -11.78 5.86
CA TYR A 24 34.13 -10.69 5.32
C TYR A 24 35.60 -11.10 5.13
N ASN A 25 36.18 -11.78 6.13
CA ASN A 25 37.56 -12.28 6.05
C ASN A 25 37.74 -13.40 5.03
N THR A 26 36.69 -14.16 4.73
CA THR A 26 36.70 -15.20 3.70
C THR A 26 36.52 -14.60 2.31
N ALA A 27 35.59 -13.66 2.15
CA ALA A 27 35.32 -12.93 0.92
C ALA A 27 36.53 -12.08 0.46
N GLN A 28 37.21 -11.40 1.40
CA GLN A 28 38.47 -10.67 1.15
C GLN A 28 39.59 -11.58 0.61
N LYS A 29 39.64 -12.85 1.04
CA LYS A 29 40.64 -13.82 0.57
C LYS A 29 40.34 -14.37 -0.83
N LEU A 30 39.08 -14.38 -1.24
CA LEU A 30 38.63 -14.86 -2.54
C LEU A 30 38.64 -13.76 -3.62
N GLY A 31 38.68 -12.48 -3.21
CA GLY A 31 38.91 -11.33 -4.08
C GLY A 31 37.70 -10.89 -4.91
N ASP A 32 36.53 -11.51 -4.72
CA ASP A 32 35.32 -11.28 -5.51
C ASP A 32 34.12 -10.78 -4.67
N GLY A 33 34.13 -10.93 -3.34
CA GLY A 33 33.08 -10.38 -2.47
C GLY A 33 31.80 -11.23 -2.39
N PHE A 34 31.83 -12.46 -2.94
CA PHE A 34 30.65 -13.30 -3.10
C PHE A 34 30.71 -14.59 -2.27
N HIS A 35 29.54 -15.07 -1.85
CA HIS A 35 29.36 -16.39 -1.28
C HIS A 35 28.28 -17.15 -2.05
N TYR A 36 28.59 -18.38 -2.46
CA TYR A 36 27.73 -19.18 -3.32
C TYR A 36 27.27 -20.45 -2.62
N ILE A 37 25.96 -20.68 -2.69
CA ILE A 37 25.26 -21.81 -2.07
C ILE A 37 24.61 -22.62 -3.21
N PRO A 38 25.29 -23.66 -3.74
CA PRO A 38 24.74 -24.48 -4.81
C PRO A 38 23.72 -25.49 -4.27
N PHE A 39 22.58 -25.64 -4.95
CA PHE A 39 21.54 -26.60 -4.59
C PHE A 39 20.91 -27.28 -5.82
N GLN A 40 20.18 -28.37 -5.60
CA GLN A 40 19.47 -29.08 -6.66
C GLN A 40 17.98 -29.11 -6.36
N VAL A 41 17.15 -28.77 -7.34
CA VAL A 41 15.69 -28.89 -7.28
C VAL A 41 15.31 -30.21 -7.93
N ASP A 42 14.63 -31.09 -7.19
CA ASP A 42 14.29 -32.45 -7.65
C ASP A 42 12.88 -32.54 -8.28
N ALA A 43 11.97 -31.63 -7.91
CA ALA A 43 10.63 -31.48 -8.46
C ALA A 43 10.31 -29.99 -8.60
N THR A 44 9.41 -29.60 -9.51
CA THR A 44 9.00 -28.19 -9.64
C THR A 44 8.58 -27.66 -8.27
N SER A 45 9.28 -26.64 -7.78
CA SER A 45 9.14 -26.13 -6.41
C SER A 45 9.10 -24.62 -6.42
N ASN A 46 8.17 -24.05 -5.66
CA ASN A 46 8.16 -22.64 -5.29
C ASN A 46 9.15 -22.46 -4.14
N ILE A 47 10.12 -21.56 -4.28
CA ILE A 47 11.14 -21.31 -3.25
C ILE A 47 11.13 -19.85 -2.83
N PHE A 48 11.30 -19.62 -1.52
CA PHE A 48 11.79 -18.38 -0.96
C PHE A 48 13.26 -18.54 -0.64
N ALA A 49 14.06 -17.59 -1.09
CA ALA A 49 15.42 -17.41 -0.59
C ALA A 49 15.48 -16.07 0.14
N THR A 50 15.78 -16.07 1.43
CA THR A 50 15.83 -14.84 2.23
C THR A 50 17.22 -14.59 2.80
N LEU A 51 17.56 -13.31 3.00
CA LEU A 51 18.61 -12.85 3.89
C LEU A 51 18.00 -11.95 4.97
N GLU A 52 18.17 -12.30 6.23
CA GLU A 52 17.51 -11.63 7.36
C GLU A 52 18.52 -11.23 8.45
N GLY A 53 18.18 -10.18 9.20
CA GLY A 53 19.02 -9.66 10.28
C GLY A 53 20.33 -9.07 9.78
N LEU A 54 20.30 -8.36 8.64
CA LEU A 54 21.50 -7.86 7.98
C LEU A 54 22.18 -6.74 8.79
N PRO A 55 23.47 -6.87 9.14
CA PRO A 55 24.21 -5.80 9.83
C PRO A 55 24.77 -4.72 8.91
N ALA A 56 24.62 -4.89 7.59
CA ALA A 56 25.13 -4.01 6.53
C ALA A 56 24.41 -4.32 5.20
N ASP A 57 24.86 -3.70 4.12
CA ASP A 57 24.22 -3.78 2.79
C ASP A 57 24.69 -5.03 2.03
N PHE A 58 23.73 -5.94 1.77
CA PHE A 58 23.93 -7.16 0.99
C PHE A 58 22.87 -7.29 -0.09
N ASP A 59 23.28 -7.88 -1.21
CA ASP A 59 22.34 -8.33 -2.23
C ASP A 59 22.25 -9.85 -2.24
N LEU A 60 21.09 -10.37 -2.64
CA LEU A 60 20.86 -11.79 -2.91
C LEU A 60 20.61 -11.99 -4.41
N TYR A 61 21.25 -13.01 -5.00
CA TYR A 61 21.00 -13.42 -6.39
C TYR A 61 20.75 -14.92 -6.47
N LEU A 62 19.89 -15.32 -7.39
CA LEU A 62 19.55 -16.69 -7.72
C LEU A 62 19.86 -16.94 -9.19
N GLY A 63 20.56 -18.03 -9.51
CA GLY A 63 20.84 -18.41 -10.88
C GLY A 63 20.83 -19.91 -11.12
N ALA A 64 20.74 -20.29 -12.39
CA ALA A 64 20.83 -21.70 -12.80
C ALA A 64 22.30 -22.12 -13.00
N ILE A 65 22.59 -23.39 -12.69
CA ILE A 65 23.86 -24.04 -13.04
C ILE A 65 23.66 -24.78 -14.35
N ASN A 66 24.55 -24.53 -15.31
CA ASN A 66 24.46 -25.18 -16.62
C ASN A 66 24.73 -26.70 -16.47
N PRO A 67 23.76 -27.57 -16.83
CA PRO A 67 23.88 -29.01 -16.60
C PRO A 67 24.93 -29.69 -17.50
N SER A 68 25.41 -29.02 -18.54
CA SER A 68 26.38 -29.59 -19.49
C SER A 68 27.85 -29.46 -19.05
N ASN A 69 28.16 -28.52 -18.16
CA ASN A 69 29.54 -28.29 -17.72
C ASN A 69 29.68 -28.05 -16.20
N ASP A 70 28.59 -28.06 -15.42
CA ASP A 70 28.59 -27.82 -13.96
C ASP A 70 29.27 -26.49 -13.56
N VAL A 71 29.27 -25.52 -14.47
CA VAL A 71 29.73 -24.15 -14.21
C VAL A 71 28.49 -23.27 -14.03
N PRO A 72 28.46 -22.38 -13.03
CA PRO A 72 27.42 -21.35 -12.95
C PRO A 72 27.47 -20.53 -14.24
N ASP A 73 26.33 -20.34 -14.90
CA ASP A 73 26.26 -19.51 -16.12
C ASP A 73 26.34 -18.04 -15.69
N PHE A 74 27.51 -17.61 -15.22
CA PHE A 74 27.69 -16.25 -14.70
C PHE A 74 27.49 -15.19 -15.78
N TRP A 75 27.71 -15.54 -17.05
CA TRP A 75 27.72 -14.61 -18.17
C TRP A 75 27.38 -15.30 -19.51
N ARG A 76 26.37 -14.83 -20.22
CA ARG A 76 26.11 -15.18 -21.63
C ARG A 76 26.19 -13.91 -22.46
N ASN A 77 27.14 -13.85 -23.40
CA ASN A 77 27.42 -12.66 -24.24
C ASN A 77 27.69 -11.35 -23.46
N GLY A 78 28.25 -11.43 -22.24
CA GLY A 78 28.55 -10.23 -21.43
C GLY A 78 27.39 -9.74 -20.55
N THR A 79 26.31 -10.52 -20.44
CA THR A 79 25.20 -10.26 -19.50
C THR A 79 25.12 -11.38 -18.46
N PRO A 80 24.94 -11.09 -17.15
CA PRO A 80 24.74 -12.12 -16.15
C PRO A 80 23.51 -12.98 -16.42
N VAL A 81 23.60 -14.31 -16.29
CA VAL A 81 22.42 -15.19 -16.33
C VAL A 81 21.87 -15.33 -14.90
N VAL A 82 21.39 -14.21 -14.36
CA VAL A 82 20.63 -14.18 -13.11
C VAL A 82 19.21 -14.61 -13.42
N TYR A 83 18.70 -15.60 -12.69
CA TYR A 83 17.31 -16.01 -12.74
C TYR A 83 16.45 -15.00 -11.99
N ASN A 84 16.83 -14.65 -10.77
CA ASN A 84 16.19 -13.61 -9.96
C ASN A 84 17.16 -12.96 -8.97
N SER A 85 16.88 -11.77 -8.45
CA SER A 85 17.71 -11.08 -7.46
C SER A 85 16.92 -10.11 -6.59
N SER A 86 17.43 -9.85 -5.40
CA SER A 86 16.96 -8.83 -4.44
C SER A 86 18.17 -7.96 -4.06
N THR A 87 17.99 -6.64 -4.08
CA THR A 87 19.05 -5.64 -3.85
C THR A 87 18.53 -4.45 -3.04
N ASN A 88 17.84 -4.72 -1.93
CA ASN A 88 17.32 -3.66 -1.06
C ASN A 88 18.49 -2.89 -0.43
N PRO A 89 18.39 -1.55 -0.32
CA PRO A 89 19.49 -0.77 0.23
C PRO A 89 19.63 -0.96 1.75
N GLY A 90 20.84 -0.77 2.27
CA GLY A 90 21.03 -0.58 3.71
C GLY A 90 21.08 -1.87 4.52
N ARG A 91 20.11 -2.13 5.38
CA ARG A 91 20.05 -3.32 6.27
C ARG A 91 18.72 -4.06 6.17
N GLU A 92 17.92 -3.72 5.17
CA GLU A 92 16.65 -4.36 4.91
C GLU A 92 16.87 -5.82 4.50
N SER A 93 15.89 -6.68 4.79
CA SER A 93 16.02 -8.09 4.41
C SER A 93 15.95 -8.25 2.89
N GLU A 94 16.71 -9.20 2.36
CA GLU A 94 16.63 -9.57 0.95
C GLU A 94 15.68 -10.76 0.79
N THR A 95 14.85 -10.77 -0.25
CA THR A 95 13.95 -11.89 -0.52
C THR A 95 13.80 -12.14 -2.01
N ILE A 96 14.14 -13.35 -2.43
CA ILE A 96 13.87 -13.85 -3.78
C ILE A 96 12.76 -14.88 -3.71
N PHE A 97 11.75 -14.70 -4.55
CA PHE A 97 10.80 -15.74 -4.87
C PHE A 97 11.11 -16.35 -6.25
N ALA A 98 11.07 -17.67 -6.38
CA ALA A 98 11.15 -18.30 -7.69
C ALA A 98 10.43 -19.65 -7.73
N GLN A 99 9.68 -19.90 -8.81
CA GLN A 99 9.29 -21.26 -9.17
C GLN A 99 10.40 -21.90 -9.99
N LEU A 100 11.08 -22.88 -9.42
CA LEU A 100 12.18 -23.58 -10.06
C LEU A 100 11.74 -24.93 -10.61
N GLN A 101 12.15 -25.23 -11.84
CA GLN A 101 11.97 -26.55 -12.45
C GLN A 101 13.07 -27.51 -11.94
N PRO A 102 12.92 -28.83 -12.12
CA PRO A 102 13.98 -29.77 -11.77
C PRO A 102 15.31 -29.40 -12.45
N GLY A 103 16.36 -29.18 -11.65
CA GLY A 103 17.61 -28.59 -12.14
C GLY A 103 18.60 -28.27 -11.02
N LYS A 104 19.78 -27.77 -11.40
CA LYS A 104 20.80 -27.30 -10.46
C LYS A 104 20.81 -25.77 -10.45
N TYR A 105 20.94 -25.19 -9.26
CA TYR A 105 20.85 -23.75 -9.03
C TYR A 105 21.89 -23.29 -8.01
N TRP A 106 22.07 -21.98 -7.88
CA TRP A 106 22.89 -21.36 -6.84
C TRP A 106 22.19 -20.14 -6.28
N LEU A 107 22.32 -19.92 -4.97
CA LEU A 107 22.19 -18.59 -4.38
C LEU A 107 23.56 -17.94 -4.27
N GLN A 108 23.60 -16.63 -4.45
CA GLN A 108 24.78 -15.80 -4.28
C GLN A 108 24.44 -14.67 -3.35
N ILE A 109 25.22 -14.54 -2.29
CA ILE A 109 25.19 -13.41 -1.37
C ILE A 109 26.33 -12.50 -1.78
N LYS A 110 26.04 -11.22 -2.01
CA LYS A 110 27.04 -10.21 -2.35
C LYS A 110 27.05 -9.17 -1.25
N PHE A 111 28.25 -8.82 -0.81
CA PHE A 111 28.42 -7.75 0.16
C PHE A 111 28.77 -6.44 -0.55
N ASN A 112 27.94 -5.41 -0.39
CA ASN A 112 28.10 -4.14 -1.11
C ASN A 112 29.05 -3.20 -0.38
N THR A 113 28.78 -2.89 0.89
CA THR A 113 29.54 -1.89 1.66
C THR A 113 29.83 -2.36 3.09
N PRO A 114 31.10 -2.35 3.54
CA PRO A 114 31.42 -2.66 4.93
C PRO A 114 30.84 -1.64 5.91
N PRO A 115 30.26 -2.08 7.04
CA PRO A 115 29.80 -1.16 8.06
C PRO A 115 30.98 -0.40 8.65
N SER A 116 30.78 0.89 8.92
CA SER A 116 31.79 1.76 9.54
C SER A 116 32.06 1.42 11.00
N ASN A 117 31.13 0.73 11.66
CA ASN A 117 31.20 0.33 13.07
C ASN A 117 31.66 -1.14 13.21
N TYR A 118 32.65 -1.37 14.06
CA TYR A 118 33.22 -2.70 14.33
C TYR A 118 32.23 -3.64 15.05
N ASP A 119 31.31 -3.11 15.85
CA ASP A 119 30.32 -3.93 16.56
C ASP A 119 29.34 -4.62 15.59
N LEU A 120 29.03 -3.96 14.47
CA LEU A 120 28.20 -4.51 13.41
C LEU A 120 28.90 -5.65 12.65
N LEU A 121 30.24 -5.63 12.56
CA LEU A 121 30.99 -6.76 11.99
C LEU A 121 30.84 -8.04 12.82
N GLN A 122 30.48 -7.94 14.10
CA GLN A 122 30.29 -9.09 14.98
C GLN A 122 28.85 -9.63 14.95
N GLN A 123 27.90 -8.89 14.37
CA GLN A 123 26.51 -9.32 14.29
C GLN A 123 26.35 -10.40 13.20
N PRO A 124 25.68 -11.53 13.51
CA PRO A 124 25.36 -12.53 12.51
C PRO A 124 24.13 -12.12 11.69
N PHE A 125 24.03 -12.64 10.47
CA PHE A 125 22.84 -12.60 9.64
C PHE A 125 22.45 -14.03 9.22
N THR A 126 21.24 -14.23 8.71
CA THR A 126 20.74 -15.57 8.35
C THR A 126 20.44 -15.61 6.86
N TRP A 127 20.79 -16.70 6.17
CA TRP A 127 20.18 -17.03 4.89
C TRP A 127 19.25 -18.23 5.04
N LYS A 128 18.17 -18.27 4.25
CA LYS A 128 17.19 -19.35 4.24
C LYS A 128 16.80 -19.73 2.81
N ILE A 129 16.61 -21.02 2.54
CA ILE A 129 15.79 -21.53 1.42
C ILE A 129 14.59 -22.25 2.00
N ASP A 130 13.40 -21.78 1.65
CA ASP A 130 12.13 -22.33 2.11
C ASP A 130 11.24 -22.69 0.92
N ALA A 131 10.91 -23.96 0.79
CA ALA A 131 9.99 -24.52 -0.19
C ALA A 131 8.80 -25.22 0.50
N SER A 132 8.62 -25.05 1.82
CA SER A 132 7.48 -25.61 2.56
C SER A 132 6.39 -24.58 2.81
N THR A 133 6.77 -23.34 3.11
CA THR A 133 5.82 -22.33 3.58
C THR A 133 5.09 -21.61 2.45
N PHE A 134 5.49 -21.78 1.19
CA PHE A 134 4.87 -21.06 0.07
C PHE A 134 3.36 -21.32 -0.02
N ASP A 135 2.94 -22.58 -0.09
CA ASP A 135 1.53 -22.95 -0.19
C ASP A 135 0.77 -22.78 1.15
N GLU A 136 1.49 -22.63 2.27
CA GLU A 136 0.90 -22.41 3.61
C GLU A 136 0.65 -20.92 3.91
N THR A 137 1.41 -20.03 3.27
CA THR A 137 1.40 -18.57 3.54
C THR A 137 0.80 -17.75 2.39
N ARG A 138 0.42 -18.40 1.28
CA ARG A 138 -0.16 -17.74 0.11
C ARG A 138 -1.28 -18.57 -0.48
N THR A 139 -2.31 -17.87 -0.93
CA THR A 139 -3.38 -18.42 -1.76
C THR A 139 -3.16 -17.90 -3.17
N LEU A 140 -3.05 -18.78 -4.16
CA LEU A 140 -2.93 -18.39 -5.57
C LEU A 140 -4.21 -18.75 -6.31
N SER A 141 -4.62 -17.85 -7.20
CA SER A 141 -5.62 -18.22 -8.19
C SER A 141 -5.05 -19.24 -9.18
N ASN A 142 -5.88 -20.18 -9.62
CA ASN A 142 -5.56 -21.09 -10.72
C ASN A 142 -5.65 -20.42 -12.12
N ASP A 143 -5.97 -19.13 -12.20
CA ASP A 143 -6.18 -18.41 -13.44
C ASP A 143 -4.89 -18.34 -14.28
N PRO A 144 -4.92 -18.71 -15.58
CA PRO A 144 -3.71 -18.92 -16.39
C PRO A 144 -2.78 -17.72 -16.53
N TYR A 145 -3.30 -16.49 -16.36
CA TYR A 145 -2.56 -15.24 -16.53
C TYR A 145 -2.20 -14.54 -15.22
N LEU A 146 -2.44 -15.11 -14.04
CA LEU A 146 -2.00 -14.52 -12.76
C LEU A 146 -0.49 -14.21 -12.75
N LYS A 147 0.33 -15.09 -13.33
CA LYS A 147 1.80 -14.90 -13.49
C LYS A 147 2.20 -13.68 -14.35
N ASN A 148 1.24 -13.09 -15.06
CA ASN A 148 1.42 -11.89 -15.88
C ASN A 148 0.90 -10.64 -15.17
N GLN A 149 0.22 -10.78 -14.04
CA GLN A 149 -0.34 -9.71 -13.22
C GLN A 149 0.62 -9.35 -12.09
N TRP A 150 1.74 -8.70 -12.46
CA TRP A 150 2.76 -8.31 -11.48
C TRP A 150 2.20 -7.43 -10.36
N HIS A 151 1.17 -6.62 -10.63
CA HIS A 151 0.51 -5.80 -9.62
C HIS A 151 -0.08 -6.62 -8.45
N LEU A 152 -0.47 -7.86 -8.69
CA LEU A 152 -0.95 -8.80 -7.67
C LEU A 152 0.19 -9.64 -7.12
N PHE A 153 1.04 -10.16 -8.01
CA PHE A 153 2.14 -11.05 -7.67
C PHE A 153 3.37 -10.82 -8.54
N ASN A 154 4.31 -10.00 -8.05
CA ASN A 154 5.53 -9.64 -8.74
C ASN A 154 6.68 -10.55 -8.32
N THR A 155 6.98 -11.51 -9.19
CA THR A 155 8.08 -12.46 -8.95
C THR A 155 9.44 -11.95 -9.42
N GLY A 156 9.54 -10.70 -9.91
CA GLY A 156 10.73 -10.17 -10.58
C GLY A 156 10.91 -10.65 -12.03
N ILE A 157 10.09 -11.59 -12.49
CA ILE A 157 10.07 -12.11 -13.85
C ILE A 157 8.61 -12.21 -14.31
N SER A 158 8.20 -11.45 -15.33
CA SER A 158 6.91 -11.74 -15.97
C SER A 158 7.04 -12.94 -16.90
N GLY A 159 6.01 -13.80 -16.91
CA GLY A 159 5.88 -14.84 -17.94
C GLY A 159 5.66 -14.24 -19.33
N ASN A 160 6.01 -14.98 -20.39
CA ASN A 160 5.62 -14.61 -21.76
C ASN A 160 4.09 -14.70 -21.89
N PHE A 161 3.41 -13.58 -22.16
CA PHE A 161 2.02 -13.61 -22.60
C PHE A 161 1.97 -14.06 -24.08
N ALA A 162 0.96 -14.86 -24.45
CA ALA A 162 0.88 -15.47 -25.77
C ALA A 162 0.88 -14.40 -26.88
N GLY A 163 1.96 -14.39 -27.69
CA GLY A 163 2.11 -13.50 -28.83
C GLY A 163 2.84 -12.17 -28.54
N GLN A 164 3.44 -12.00 -27.36
CA GLN A 164 4.51 -11.01 -27.19
C GLN A 164 5.73 -11.43 -28.03
N THR A 165 6.20 -10.54 -28.91
CA THR A 165 7.39 -10.78 -29.76
C THR A 165 8.70 -10.32 -29.11
N ARG A 166 8.61 -9.53 -28.03
CA ARG A 166 9.76 -9.06 -27.24
C ARG A 166 9.91 -9.92 -25.99
N ALA A 167 10.93 -10.79 -25.99
CA ALA A 167 11.44 -11.43 -24.79
C ALA A 167 12.26 -10.39 -24.01
N THR A 168 11.59 -9.44 -23.34
CA THR A 168 12.27 -8.55 -22.41
C THR A 168 12.17 -9.17 -21.03
N GLN A 169 13.29 -9.75 -20.58
CA GLN A 169 13.49 -10.07 -19.17
C GLN A 169 13.37 -8.75 -18.40
N TRP A 170 12.24 -8.60 -17.70
CA TRP A 170 11.91 -7.42 -16.93
C TRP A 170 12.98 -7.15 -15.89
N ILE A 171 13.27 -5.88 -15.64
CA ILE A 171 13.91 -5.48 -14.38
C ILE A 171 12.76 -5.14 -13.44
N ALA A 172 11.86 -6.09 -13.16
CA ALA A 172 10.86 -5.92 -12.11
C ALA A 172 11.54 -6.23 -10.77
N SER A 173 11.27 -5.44 -9.73
CA SER A 173 11.71 -5.79 -8.39
C SER A 173 10.76 -6.86 -7.87
N PRO A 174 11.23 -8.04 -7.44
CA PRO A 174 10.39 -8.97 -6.71
C PRO A 174 9.69 -8.24 -5.58
N ASN A 175 8.47 -8.66 -5.26
CA ASN A 175 7.71 -8.08 -4.16
C ASN A 175 7.34 -6.59 -4.33
N ALA A 176 7.56 -5.99 -5.51
CA ALA A 176 6.97 -4.70 -5.89
C ALA A 176 5.55 -4.91 -6.41
N ASP A 177 4.63 -5.20 -5.47
CA ASP A 177 3.22 -5.56 -5.67
C ASP A 177 2.42 -5.25 -4.40
N ILE A 178 1.11 -5.54 -4.41
CA ILE A 178 0.23 -5.31 -3.25
C ILE A 178 0.20 -6.46 -2.24
N ARG A 179 1.05 -7.50 -2.36
CA ARG A 179 0.99 -8.71 -1.51
C ARG A 179 -0.34 -9.48 -1.61
N ALA A 180 -0.91 -9.57 -2.81
CA ALA A 180 -2.25 -10.15 -2.98
C ALA A 180 -2.31 -11.65 -2.59
N PRO A 181 -1.38 -12.53 -3.00
CA PRO A 181 -1.41 -13.94 -2.60
C PRO A 181 -1.34 -14.16 -1.10
N GLU A 182 -0.54 -13.37 -0.39
CA GLU A 182 -0.47 -13.39 1.06
C GLU A 182 -1.83 -12.97 1.63
N ALA A 183 -2.39 -11.87 1.15
CA ALA A 183 -3.67 -11.34 1.63
C ALA A 183 -4.85 -12.28 1.39
N TRP A 184 -4.86 -13.00 0.27
CA TRP A 184 -5.90 -13.97 -0.05
C TRP A 184 -5.90 -15.20 0.89
N THR A 185 -4.88 -15.39 1.73
CA THR A 185 -4.97 -16.33 2.86
C THR A 185 -5.90 -15.85 3.97
N LEU A 186 -6.07 -14.53 4.10
CA LEU A 186 -6.95 -13.89 5.07
C LEU A 186 -8.36 -13.74 4.50
N SER A 187 -8.48 -13.14 3.32
CA SER A 187 -9.73 -13.06 2.56
C SER A 187 -9.49 -12.71 1.09
N HIS A 188 -10.28 -13.30 0.21
CA HIS A 188 -10.43 -12.94 -1.20
C HIS A 188 -11.90 -12.69 -1.57
N ASP A 189 -12.81 -12.86 -0.61
CA ASP A 189 -14.26 -12.78 -0.79
C ASP A 189 -14.78 -11.41 -0.33
N ALA A 190 -15.41 -10.68 -1.26
CA ALA A 190 -16.16 -9.46 -1.03
C ALA A 190 -17.53 -9.54 -1.75
N SER A 191 -18.12 -10.74 -1.83
CA SER A 191 -19.36 -11.02 -2.57
C SER A 191 -20.55 -10.16 -2.14
N ASP A 192 -20.59 -9.71 -0.88
CA ASP A 192 -21.63 -8.81 -0.37
C ASP A 192 -21.36 -7.32 -0.64
N ILE A 193 -20.21 -6.98 -1.23
CA ILE A 193 -19.79 -5.62 -1.51
C ILE A 193 -20.01 -5.28 -2.98
N ILE A 194 -20.78 -4.21 -3.21
CA ILE A 194 -20.97 -3.64 -4.55
C ILE A 194 -19.89 -2.58 -4.81
N ILE A 195 -19.11 -2.80 -5.88
CA ILE A 195 -18.15 -1.85 -6.44
C ILE A 195 -18.76 -1.22 -7.69
N ALA A 196 -19.06 0.08 -7.66
CA ALA A 196 -19.51 0.80 -8.84
C ALA A 196 -18.32 1.30 -9.66
N ILE A 197 -18.25 0.91 -10.93
CA ILE A 197 -17.25 1.35 -11.89
C ILE A 197 -17.85 2.51 -12.69
N ILE A 198 -17.50 3.74 -12.34
CA ILE A 198 -17.87 4.95 -13.08
C ILE A 198 -16.79 5.20 -14.13
N ASP A 199 -17.08 4.80 -15.36
CA ASP A 199 -16.13 4.80 -16.47
C ASP A 199 -16.90 4.92 -17.80
N GLU A 200 -16.41 4.36 -18.91
CA GLU A 200 -17.15 4.23 -20.17
C GLU A 200 -18.09 3.01 -20.21
N GLY A 201 -18.40 2.45 -19.03
CA GLY A 201 -19.05 1.14 -18.90
C GLY A 201 -18.11 -0.03 -19.22
N PHE A 202 -18.59 -1.27 -19.08
CA PHE A 202 -17.77 -2.46 -19.32
C PHE A 202 -18.56 -3.63 -19.90
N ASP A 203 -17.85 -4.54 -20.58
CA ASP A 203 -18.43 -5.72 -21.22
C ASP A 203 -19.06 -6.67 -20.20
N THR A 204 -20.37 -6.53 -20.02
CA THR A 204 -21.20 -7.37 -19.13
C THR A 204 -21.26 -8.84 -19.55
N GLN A 205 -20.79 -9.21 -20.75
CA GLN A 205 -20.76 -10.60 -21.22
C GLN A 205 -19.38 -11.25 -21.12
N HIS A 206 -18.39 -10.52 -20.61
CA HIS A 206 -17.04 -11.03 -20.47
C HIS A 206 -17.03 -12.27 -19.55
N PRO A 207 -16.44 -13.40 -19.96
CA PRO A 207 -16.50 -14.66 -19.21
C PRO A 207 -15.86 -14.58 -17.82
N ASP A 208 -14.92 -13.66 -17.65
CA ASP A 208 -14.20 -13.41 -16.39
C ASP A 208 -14.86 -12.35 -15.49
N LEU A 209 -15.92 -11.66 -15.97
CA LEU A 209 -16.62 -10.61 -15.22
C LEU A 209 -18.07 -10.98 -14.89
N ILE A 210 -18.71 -11.79 -15.74
CA ILE A 210 -20.15 -12.10 -15.64
C ILE A 210 -20.56 -12.67 -14.27
N ASP A 211 -19.71 -13.48 -13.64
CA ASP A 211 -20.00 -14.10 -12.33
C ASP A 211 -19.93 -13.10 -11.17
N ASN A 212 -19.26 -11.97 -11.36
CA ASN A 212 -19.20 -10.86 -10.41
C ASN A 212 -20.08 -9.67 -10.85
N LEU A 213 -20.91 -9.81 -11.90
CA LEU A 213 -21.74 -8.71 -12.39
C LEU A 213 -22.88 -8.40 -11.40
N TRP A 214 -22.98 -7.16 -10.94
CA TRP A 214 -24.12 -6.71 -10.16
C TRP A 214 -25.41 -6.77 -10.98
N THR A 215 -26.50 -7.23 -10.35
CA THR A 215 -27.82 -7.25 -10.95
C THR A 215 -28.78 -6.51 -10.03
N ASN A 216 -29.46 -5.46 -10.52
CA ASN A 216 -30.50 -4.74 -9.78
C ASN A 216 -31.60 -5.75 -9.40
N PRO A 217 -31.74 -6.13 -8.12
CA PRO A 217 -32.73 -7.13 -7.72
C PRO A 217 -34.16 -6.61 -7.81
N ARG A 218 -34.34 -5.32 -8.12
CA ARG A 218 -35.63 -4.64 -8.19
C ARG A 218 -36.12 -4.42 -9.62
N GLU A 219 -35.33 -4.76 -10.63
CA GLU A 219 -35.70 -4.68 -12.05
C GLU A 219 -36.11 -6.04 -12.63
N ILE A 220 -37.06 -6.03 -13.58
CA ILE A 220 -37.41 -7.18 -14.41
C ILE A 220 -36.78 -6.99 -15.79
N PRO A 221 -35.74 -7.75 -16.17
CA PRO A 221 -35.00 -7.51 -17.40
C PRO A 221 -35.85 -7.51 -18.67
N GLY A 222 -35.80 -6.40 -19.42
CA GLY A 222 -36.34 -6.28 -20.77
C GLY A 222 -37.86 -6.13 -20.81
N ASN A 223 -38.46 -5.64 -19.74
CA ASN A 223 -39.90 -5.39 -19.67
C ASN A 223 -40.30 -3.97 -20.12
N ASP A 224 -39.31 -3.13 -20.43
CA ASP A 224 -39.49 -1.76 -20.91
C ASP A 224 -40.13 -0.84 -19.83
N ASN A 225 -39.93 -1.13 -18.53
CA ASN A 225 -40.42 -0.34 -17.39
C ASN A 225 -39.29 0.00 -16.40
N ASP A 226 -39.56 0.98 -15.54
CA ASP A 226 -38.79 1.30 -14.34
C ASP A 226 -39.54 0.63 -13.18
N ASP A 227 -39.11 -0.55 -12.77
CA ASP A 227 -39.86 -1.41 -11.84
C ASP A 227 -39.65 -1.00 -10.38
N ASP A 228 -38.55 -0.30 -10.10
CA ASP A 228 -38.18 0.16 -8.77
C ASP A 228 -38.43 1.67 -8.53
N ASP A 229 -39.03 2.34 -9.52
CA ASP A 229 -39.37 3.77 -9.56
C ASP A 229 -38.15 4.68 -9.25
N ASN A 230 -36.94 4.25 -9.62
CA ASN A 230 -35.70 4.98 -9.36
C ASN A 230 -35.38 6.04 -10.43
N GLY A 231 -36.14 6.07 -11.54
CA GLY A 231 -35.99 6.96 -12.68
C GLY A 231 -35.22 6.37 -13.87
N PHE A 232 -34.77 5.12 -13.79
CA PHE A 232 -33.88 4.45 -14.72
C PHE A 232 -34.46 3.11 -15.17
N LYS A 233 -35.17 3.14 -16.29
CA LYS A 233 -35.88 1.98 -16.85
C LYS A 233 -34.95 0.86 -17.34
N ASP A 234 -35.20 -0.37 -16.92
CA ASP A 234 -34.42 -1.57 -17.23
C ASP A 234 -32.92 -1.42 -16.86
N ASP A 235 -32.57 -0.73 -15.78
CA ASP A 235 -31.19 -0.51 -15.31
C ASP A 235 -30.55 -1.76 -14.65
N VAL A 236 -30.76 -2.93 -15.26
CA VAL A 236 -30.47 -4.27 -14.74
C VAL A 236 -29.05 -4.43 -14.22
N HIS A 237 -28.06 -3.82 -14.86
CA HIS A 237 -26.64 -3.93 -14.47
C HIS A 237 -26.01 -2.57 -14.15
N GLY A 238 -26.80 -1.50 -14.19
CA GLY A 238 -26.36 -0.13 -14.11
C GLY A 238 -26.95 0.73 -15.23
N TRP A 239 -26.32 1.88 -15.48
CA TRP A 239 -26.90 2.91 -16.34
C TRP A 239 -25.89 3.64 -17.21
N ASN A 240 -26.30 4.01 -18.42
CA ASN A 240 -25.57 4.93 -19.29
C ASN A 240 -26.13 6.35 -19.14
N PHE A 241 -25.38 7.22 -18.47
CA PHE A 241 -25.78 8.61 -18.21
C PHE A 241 -25.63 9.52 -19.42
N VAL A 242 -24.84 9.12 -20.43
CA VAL A 242 -24.65 9.93 -21.64
C VAL A 242 -25.82 9.76 -22.59
N ASP A 243 -26.21 8.52 -22.86
CA ASP A 243 -27.30 8.20 -23.77
C ASP A 243 -28.66 8.06 -23.04
N ASN A 244 -28.65 8.16 -21.71
CA ASN A 244 -29.82 7.97 -20.84
C ASN A 244 -30.55 6.67 -21.16
N SER A 245 -29.82 5.56 -21.06
CA SER A 245 -30.30 4.25 -21.48
C SER A 245 -29.73 3.11 -20.61
N PRO A 246 -30.37 1.94 -20.60
CA PRO A 246 -29.85 0.75 -19.94
C PRO A 246 -28.68 0.10 -20.71
N ASN A 247 -28.30 0.64 -21.88
CA ASN A 247 -27.16 0.15 -22.64
C ASN A 247 -25.85 0.70 -22.07
N VAL A 248 -25.36 -0.01 -21.05
CA VAL A 248 -24.13 0.30 -20.31
C VAL A 248 -22.84 0.05 -21.09
N VAL A 249 -22.91 -0.50 -22.31
CA VAL A 249 -21.78 -0.62 -23.22
C VAL A 249 -22.09 0.15 -24.49
N ALA A 250 -21.57 1.37 -24.59
CA ALA A 250 -21.88 2.25 -25.71
C ALA A 250 -21.41 1.69 -27.07
N ASN A 251 -20.28 0.95 -27.10
CA ASN A 251 -19.80 0.22 -28.27
C ASN A 251 -18.68 -0.79 -27.93
N ASP A 252 -18.27 -1.58 -28.91
CA ASP A 252 -17.21 -2.61 -28.86
C ASP A 252 -15.79 -2.05 -28.64
N ASN A 253 -15.60 -0.74 -28.60
CA ASN A 253 -14.30 -0.10 -28.29
C ASN A 253 -14.20 0.44 -26.85
N ASN A 254 -15.19 0.16 -25.98
CA ASN A 254 -15.17 0.53 -24.57
C ASN A 254 -14.21 -0.38 -23.77
N GLN A 255 -12.93 -0.26 -24.09
CA GLN A 255 -11.85 -1.12 -23.61
C GLN A 255 -11.36 -0.73 -22.21
N HIS A 256 -11.42 0.55 -21.87
CA HIS A 256 -10.89 1.09 -20.63
C HIS A 256 -11.70 0.63 -19.42
N GLY A 257 -13.02 0.83 -19.43
CA GLY A 257 -13.87 0.41 -18.31
C GLY A 257 -13.86 -1.10 -18.07
N THR A 258 -13.76 -1.90 -19.14
CA THR A 258 -13.59 -3.36 -19.04
C THR A 258 -12.25 -3.73 -18.41
N ASN A 259 -11.16 -3.05 -18.76
CA ASN A 259 -9.84 -3.25 -18.15
C ASN A 259 -9.84 -2.90 -16.66
N VAL A 260 -10.42 -1.75 -16.32
CA VAL A 260 -10.57 -1.26 -14.94
C VAL A 260 -11.40 -2.22 -14.08
N ALA A 261 -12.54 -2.70 -14.60
CA ALA A 261 -13.40 -3.65 -13.90
C ALA A 261 -12.68 -4.97 -13.57
N GLY A 262 -11.87 -5.48 -14.50
CA GLY A 262 -11.10 -6.71 -14.27
C GLY A 262 -10.03 -6.58 -13.19
N ILE A 263 -9.39 -5.41 -13.08
CA ILE A 263 -8.39 -5.16 -12.02
C ILE A 263 -9.08 -5.17 -10.65
N ALA A 264 -10.22 -4.49 -10.52
CA ALA A 264 -10.95 -4.44 -9.27
C ALA A 264 -11.49 -5.82 -8.86
N GLY A 265 -12.09 -6.57 -9.80
CA GLY A 265 -12.86 -7.76 -9.46
C GLY A 265 -13.17 -8.74 -10.58
N ALA A 266 -12.22 -9.03 -11.49
CA ALA A 266 -12.34 -10.26 -12.29
C ALA A 266 -12.44 -11.49 -11.39
N LYS A 267 -13.28 -12.45 -11.79
CA LYS A 267 -13.57 -13.65 -11.02
C LYS A 267 -12.30 -14.46 -10.81
N GLY A 268 -11.81 -14.51 -9.57
CA GLY A 268 -10.62 -15.28 -9.25
C GLY A 268 -10.91 -16.79 -9.18
N ASN A 269 -9.91 -17.58 -9.53
CA ASN A 269 -9.84 -19.03 -9.34
C ASN A 269 -10.89 -19.82 -10.11
N ASN A 270 -11.32 -19.29 -11.26
CA ASN A 270 -12.27 -19.93 -12.18
C ASN A 270 -11.55 -20.71 -13.31
N GLY A 271 -10.22 -20.61 -13.40
CA GLY A 271 -9.39 -21.29 -14.39
C GLY A 271 -9.38 -20.61 -15.75
N ILE A 272 -9.81 -19.35 -15.81
CA ILE A 272 -9.94 -18.52 -17.00
C ILE A 272 -9.09 -17.27 -16.77
N GLY A 273 -8.44 -16.76 -17.81
CA GLY A 273 -7.94 -15.40 -17.80
C GLY A 273 -7.07 -14.96 -16.63
N VAL A 274 -7.52 -13.89 -15.98
CA VAL A 274 -6.86 -13.08 -14.95
C VAL A 274 -7.67 -13.12 -13.65
N SER A 275 -7.07 -12.70 -12.54
CA SER A 275 -7.78 -12.50 -11.27
C SER A 275 -7.94 -11.02 -10.97
N GLY A 276 -9.08 -10.61 -10.41
CA GLY A 276 -9.20 -9.30 -9.77
C GLY A 276 -8.53 -9.26 -8.41
N VAL A 277 -8.39 -8.07 -7.84
CA VAL A 277 -7.98 -7.92 -6.43
C VAL A 277 -8.97 -8.62 -5.50
N ALA A 278 -10.28 -8.37 -5.67
CA ALA A 278 -11.34 -9.13 -5.01
C ALA A 278 -11.85 -10.23 -5.94
N TRP A 279 -11.70 -11.51 -5.55
CA TRP A 279 -12.09 -12.63 -6.41
C TRP A 279 -13.60 -12.74 -6.57
N ASP A 280 -14.32 -12.45 -5.49
CA ASP A 280 -15.78 -12.47 -5.43
C ASP A 280 -16.25 -11.07 -5.05
N THR A 281 -17.10 -10.45 -5.87
CA THR A 281 -17.67 -9.12 -5.61
C THR A 281 -18.89 -8.87 -6.51
N GLN A 282 -19.52 -7.69 -6.41
CA GLN A 282 -20.59 -7.24 -7.29
C GLN A 282 -20.19 -5.96 -8.03
N LEU A 283 -19.88 -6.06 -9.33
CA LEU A 283 -19.46 -4.97 -10.18
C LEU A 283 -20.68 -4.31 -10.83
N MET A 284 -20.97 -3.06 -10.47
CA MET A 284 -22.00 -2.23 -11.09
C MET A 284 -21.36 -1.34 -12.16
N THR A 285 -21.96 -1.26 -13.34
CA THR A 285 -21.38 -0.52 -14.48
C THR A 285 -22.11 0.80 -14.75
N LEU A 286 -21.37 1.91 -14.78
CA LEU A 286 -21.94 3.24 -14.99
C LEU A 286 -21.14 3.97 -16.08
N ASP A 287 -21.79 4.22 -17.23
CA ASP A 287 -21.16 4.90 -18.36
C ASP A 287 -21.41 6.41 -18.28
N VAL A 288 -20.32 7.18 -18.18
CA VAL A 288 -20.31 8.65 -18.18
C VAL A 288 -19.58 9.25 -19.38
N PHE A 289 -18.99 8.44 -20.27
CA PHE A 289 -18.20 8.89 -21.42
C PHE A 289 -18.89 8.67 -22.78
N GLY A 290 -19.82 7.73 -22.88
CA GLY A 290 -20.62 7.47 -24.08
C GLY A 290 -19.77 7.21 -25.34
N GLY A 291 -18.69 6.44 -25.19
CA GLY A 291 -17.75 6.11 -26.26
C GLY A 291 -16.75 7.21 -26.62
N GLY A 292 -16.17 7.89 -25.62
CA GLY A 292 -15.04 8.81 -25.82
C GLY A 292 -15.40 10.29 -26.05
N LYS A 293 -16.61 10.73 -25.69
CA LYS A 293 -17.04 12.14 -25.83
C LYS A 293 -16.54 13.06 -24.70
N GLY A 294 -15.77 12.52 -23.76
CA GLY A 294 -15.46 13.16 -22.48
C GLY A 294 -16.61 12.99 -21.49
N ALA A 295 -16.31 13.04 -20.19
CA ALA A 295 -17.30 12.96 -19.13
C ALA A 295 -17.68 14.36 -18.64
N ASP A 296 -18.98 14.59 -18.47
CA ASP A 296 -19.53 15.83 -17.90
C ASP A 296 -19.70 15.67 -16.38
N ASP A 297 -19.30 16.69 -15.60
CA ASP A 297 -19.37 16.67 -14.13
C ASP A 297 -20.76 16.33 -13.60
N LYS A 298 -21.83 16.74 -14.28
CA LYS A 298 -23.20 16.39 -13.92
C LYS A 298 -23.49 14.90 -14.09
N ASN A 299 -23.00 14.30 -15.16
CA ASN A 299 -23.17 12.86 -15.37
C ASN A 299 -22.39 12.06 -14.32
N ILE A 300 -21.18 12.52 -13.98
CA ILE A 300 -20.38 11.95 -12.90
C ILE A 300 -21.13 12.06 -11.56
N ALA A 301 -21.65 13.25 -11.23
CA ALA A 301 -22.42 13.48 -10.01
C ALA A 301 -23.65 12.57 -9.91
N ASN A 302 -24.42 12.44 -11.00
CA ASN A 302 -25.59 11.55 -11.04
C ASN A 302 -25.20 10.08 -10.91
N ALA A 303 -24.09 9.65 -11.52
CA ALA A 303 -23.57 8.29 -11.40
C ALA A 303 -23.16 7.96 -9.96
N ILE A 304 -22.51 8.89 -9.25
CA ILE A 304 -22.20 8.74 -7.82
C ILE A 304 -23.49 8.56 -7.00
N VAL A 305 -24.47 9.46 -7.19
CA VAL A 305 -25.75 9.38 -6.46
C VAL A 305 -26.50 8.08 -6.76
N TYR A 306 -26.48 7.64 -8.02
CA TYR A 306 -27.07 6.36 -8.44
C TYR A 306 -26.39 5.19 -7.74
N ALA A 307 -25.06 5.12 -7.77
CA ALA A 307 -24.30 4.06 -7.13
C ALA A 307 -24.64 3.94 -5.65
N VAL A 308 -24.63 5.07 -4.93
CA VAL A 308 -24.97 5.14 -3.50
C VAL A 308 -26.40 4.64 -3.26
N LYS A 309 -27.38 5.11 -4.04
CA LYS A 309 -28.80 4.71 -3.88
C LYS A 309 -29.07 3.25 -4.24
N ASN A 310 -28.23 2.66 -5.09
CA ASN A 310 -28.28 1.24 -5.46
C ASN A 310 -27.37 0.36 -4.59
N GLY A 311 -26.85 0.91 -3.49
CA GLY A 311 -26.19 0.14 -2.43
C GLY A 311 -24.69 -0.06 -2.62
N ALA A 312 -24.06 0.63 -3.57
CA ALA A 312 -22.61 0.61 -3.70
C ALA A 312 -21.94 1.03 -2.38
N LYS A 313 -20.94 0.26 -1.95
CA LYS A 313 -20.09 0.58 -0.80
C LYS A 313 -18.71 1.07 -1.20
N VAL A 314 -18.33 0.79 -2.45
CA VAL A 314 -17.10 1.25 -3.07
C VAL A 314 -17.45 1.82 -4.44
N ILE A 315 -16.84 2.94 -4.79
CA ILE A 315 -16.90 3.53 -6.13
C ILE A 315 -15.47 3.66 -6.66
N ASN A 316 -15.22 3.17 -7.87
CA ASN A 316 -14.01 3.46 -8.62
C ASN A 316 -14.28 4.52 -9.68
N MET A 317 -13.41 5.52 -9.76
CA MET A 317 -13.45 6.59 -10.76
C MET A 317 -12.07 6.71 -11.44
N SER A 318 -11.89 5.97 -12.53
CA SER A 318 -10.69 6.03 -13.37
C SER A 318 -10.79 7.17 -14.40
N LEU A 319 -11.05 8.38 -13.90
CA LEU A 319 -11.31 9.58 -14.69
C LEU A 319 -10.73 10.83 -14.03
N GLY A 320 -10.53 11.88 -14.82
CA GLY A 320 -10.12 13.18 -14.30
C GLY A 320 -9.68 14.15 -15.39
N GLY A 321 -9.50 15.40 -15.01
CA GLY A 321 -8.95 16.45 -15.86
C GLY A 321 -8.15 17.47 -15.04
N ASN A 322 -6.99 17.86 -15.56
CA ASN A 322 -6.12 18.80 -14.86
C ASN A 322 -6.57 20.24 -15.02
N GLN A 323 -6.44 21.00 -13.94
CA GLN A 323 -6.71 22.43 -13.89
C GLN A 323 -5.45 23.20 -13.51
N LYS A 324 -5.23 24.35 -14.16
CA LYS A 324 -4.13 25.27 -13.81
C LYS A 324 -4.52 26.19 -12.64
N LEU A 325 -5.10 25.61 -11.60
CA LEU A 325 -5.53 26.26 -10.37
C LEU A 325 -4.81 25.62 -9.20
N SER A 326 -4.54 26.38 -8.15
CA SER A 326 -4.02 25.77 -6.91
C SER A 326 -5.05 24.78 -6.34
N PRO A 327 -4.63 23.78 -5.54
CA PRO A 327 -5.57 22.87 -4.89
C PRO A 327 -6.68 23.60 -4.13
N GLU A 328 -6.36 24.67 -3.41
CA GLU A 328 -7.34 25.46 -2.64
C GLU A 328 -8.34 26.17 -3.56
N GLN A 329 -7.86 26.79 -4.64
CA GLN A 329 -8.72 27.45 -5.63
C GLN A 329 -9.63 26.44 -6.34
N SER A 330 -9.10 25.26 -6.62
CA SER A 330 -9.84 24.21 -7.32
C SER A 330 -10.97 23.68 -6.46
N ILE A 331 -10.74 23.51 -5.16
CA ILE A 331 -11.79 23.08 -4.21
C ILE A 331 -12.96 24.07 -4.21
N ASP A 332 -12.68 25.38 -4.27
CA ASP A 332 -13.71 26.42 -4.35
C ASP A 332 -14.44 26.46 -5.72
N GLU A 333 -13.80 25.92 -6.77
CA GLU A 333 -14.32 25.87 -8.15
C GLU A 333 -14.88 24.49 -8.56
N ILE A 334 -14.88 23.49 -7.66
CA ILE A 334 -15.56 22.20 -7.91
C ILE A 334 -17.03 22.49 -8.23
N ASP A 335 -17.55 21.84 -9.27
CA ASP A 335 -18.96 21.97 -9.62
C ASP A 335 -19.86 21.60 -8.43
N GLN A 336 -20.82 22.47 -8.11
CA GLN A 336 -21.66 22.32 -6.92
C GLN A 336 -22.51 21.05 -6.93
N GLU A 337 -22.86 20.51 -8.09
CA GLU A 337 -23.59 19.25 -8.20
C GLU A 337 -22.66 18.07 -7.85
N LEU A 338 -21.42 18.11 -8.31
CA LEU A 338 -20.42 17.10 -8.03
C LEU A 338 -19.97 17.10 -6.56
N GLU A 339 -19.77 18.27 -5.97
CA GLU A 339 -19.48 18.40 -4.53
C GLU A 339 -20.59 17.79 -3.67
N LYS A 340 -21.86 18.08 -3.99
CA LYS A 340 -23.01 17.51 -3.26
C LYS A 340 -23.11 15.99 -3.43
N ALA A 341 -22.70 15.46 -4.58
CA ALA A 341 -22.66 14.01 -4.79
C ALA A 341 -21.60 13.36 -3.90
N PHE A 342 -20.42 13.97 -3.74
CA PHE A 342 -19.41 13.51 -2.78
C PHE A 342 -19.87 13.63 -1.33
N GLU A 343 -20.51 14.74 -0.95
CA GLU A 343 -21.11 14.88 0.38
C GLU A 343 -22.18 13.81 0.63
N PHE A 344 -23.02 13.52 -0.36
CA PHE A 344 -24.02 12.46 -0.28
C PHE A 344 -23.39 11.08 -0.13
N ALA A 345 -22.30 10.79 -0.85
CA ALA A 345 -21.57 9.53 -0.71
C ALA A 345 -20.92 9.39 0.68
N TYR A 346 -20.30 10.45 1.20
CA TYR A 346 -19.74 10.49 2.55
C TYR A 346 -20.83 10.23 3.60
N ALA A 347 -21.96 10.93 3.52
CA ALA A 347 -23.07 10.79 4.45
C ALA A 347 -23.76 9.41 4.41
N ASN A 348 -23.56 8.63 3.35
CA ASN A 348 -24.10 7.27 3.18
C ASN A 348 -23.03 6.18 3.29
N ASP A 349 -21.86 6.50 3.83
CA ASP A 349 -20.79 5.54 4.12
C ASP A 349 -20.33 4.77 2.86
N VAL A 350 -19.96 5.52 1.81
CA VAL A 350 -19.44 4.97 0.56
C VAL A 350 -18.00 5.42 0.36
N PHE A 351 -17.09 4.47 0.17
CA PHE A 351 -15.68 4.74 -0.14
C PHE A 351 -15.50 5.04 -1.64
N ILE A 352 -14.61 5.97 -1.98
CA ILE A 352 -14.36 6.34 -3.38
C ILE A 352 -12.85 6.31 -3.68
N SER A 353 -12.46 5.56 -4.70
CA SER A 353 -11.11 5.57 -5.27
C SER A 353 -11.09 6.39 -6.56
N ILE A 354 -10.21 7.39 -6.66
CA ILE A 354 -10.10 8.26 -7.84
C ILE A 354 -8.65 8.30 -8.34
N ALA A 355 -8.48 8.12 -9.65
CA ALA A 355 -7.19 8.25 -10.32
C ALA A 355 -6.62 9.68 -10.18
N ALA A 356 -5.32 9.79 -9.88
CA ALA A 356 -4.67 11.09 -9.68
C ALA A 356 -4.44 11.89 -10.98
N GLY A 357 -4.41 11.22 -12.14
CA GLY A 357 -4.08 11.80 -13.45
C GLY A 357 -2.68 11.42 -13.96
N ASN A 358 -2.41 11.68 -15.23
CA ASN A 358 -1.28 11.11 -16.00
C ASN A 358 -0.41 12.19 -16.70
N GLU A 359 -0.30 13.38 -16.13
CA GLU A 359 0.39 14.53 -16.70
C GLU A 359 1.69 14.87 -15.95
N GLY A 360 2.16 13.99 -15.08
CA GLY A 360 3.44 14.12 -14.40
C GLY A 360 4.59 14.20 -15.41
N ALA A 361 5.50 15.14 -15.20
CA ALA A 361 6.66 15.26 -16.08
C ALA A 361 7.56 14.01 -16.00
N GLN A 362 7.95 13.51 -17.18
CA GLN A 362 8.96 12.47 -17.36
C GLN A 362 10.36 13.03 -17.06
N TYR A 363 10.74 13.09 -15.78
CA TYR A 363 12.08 13.39 -15.23
C TYR A 363 12.82 14.69 -15.68
N GLU A 364 13.50 15.32 -14.71
CA GLU A 364 14.55 16.38 -14.73
C GLU A 364 14.58 17.54 -15.75
N ASN A 365 13.71 17.64 -16.76
CA ASN A 365 13.55 18.90 -17.50
C ASN A 365 12.66 19.87 -16.72
N ARG A 366 13.23 20.37 -15.61
CA ARG A 366 12.71 21.42 -14.70
C ARG A 366 12.59 22.79 -15.38
N ASN A 367 12.05 22.86 -16.59
CA ASN A 367 11.40 24.09 -17.01
C ASN A 367 10.07 24.15 -16.28
N LYS A 368 10.09 24.75 -15.08
CA LYS A 368 9.00 24.96 -14.09
C LYS A 368 7.63 25.40 -14.64
N TRP A 369 7.49 25.64 -15.93
CA TRP A 369 6.33 26.26 -16.55
C TRP A 369 5.26 25.26 -17.05
N ASN A 370 5.54 23.94 -17.14
CA ASN A 370 4.62 22.98 -17.78
C ASN A 370 4.36 21.64 -17.03
N ASP A 371 4.86 21.42 -15.80
CA ASP A 371 4.56 20.18 -15.04
C ASP A 371 3.23 20.30 -14.30
N ILE A 372 2.14 20.17 -15.05
CA ILE A 372 0.78 20.26 -14.50
C ILE A 372 0.39 19.05 -13.64
N GLY A 373 1.21 17.98 -13.64
CA GLY A 373 1.00 16.81 -12.79
C GLY A 373 1.54 16.94 -11.37
N ASN A 374 2.16 18.09 -11.02
CA ASN A 374 2.51 18.42 -9.64
C ASN A 374 1.30 19.01 -8.90
N LEU A 375 0.68 18.20 -8.05
CA LEU A 375 -0.53 18.50 -7.31
C LEU A 375 -0.29 19.24 -5.98
N ASP A 376 0.96 19.59 -5.67
CA ASP A 376 1.27 20.62 -4.67
C ASP A 376 1.03 22.03 -5.25
N VAL A 377 0.95 22.15 -6.58
CA VAL A 377 0.82 23.43 -7.30
C VAL A 377 -0.47 23.49 -8.11
N TYR A 378 -0.87 22.38 -8.70
CA TYR A 378 -2.05 22.27 -9.56
C TYR A 378 -3.06 21.28 -9.00
N SER A 379 -4.16 21.06 -9.70
CA SER A 379 -5.17 20.09 -9.28
C SER A 379 -5.63 19.23 -10.44
N THR A 380 -6.18 18.07 -10.08
CA THR A 380 -6.97 17.21 -10.95
C THR A 380 -8.38 17.17 -10.39
N THR A 381 -9.39 17.50 -11.18
CA THR A 381 -10.80 17.30 -10.79
C THR A 381 -11.33 16.01 -11.43
N PRO A 382 -12.07 15.17 -10.70
CA PRO A 382 -12.56 15.38 -9.33
C PRO A 382 -11.59 14.96 -8.20
N ALA A 383 -10.42 14.41 -8.53
CA ALA A 383 -9.51 13.77 -7.58
C ALA A 383 -9.08 14.65 -6.39
N VAL A 384 -8.98 15.98 -6.58
CA VAL A 384 -8.71 16.99 -5.54
C VAL A 384 -9.73 16.99 -4.39
N SER A 385 -10.92 16.40 -4.59
CA SER A 385 -11.96 16.27 -3.56
C SER A 385 -11.50 15.43 -2.35
N ALA A 386 -10.44 14.62 -2.49
CA ALA A 386 -9.81 13.91 -1.38
C ALA A 386 -9.26 14.86 -0.28
N ASN A 387 -8.95 16.11 -0.63
CA ASN A 387 -8.54 17.13 0.34
C ASN A 387 -9.69 17.61 1.25
N LYS A 388 -10.93 17.28 0.90
CA LYS A 388 -12.14 17.74 1.59
C LYS A 388 -12.94 16.60 2.23
N PHE A 389 -12.90 15.41 1.65
CA PHE A 389 -13.73 14.29 2.09
C PHE A 389 -12.87 13.08 2.50
N GLY A 390 -12.95 12.68 3.76
CA GLY A 390 -12.17 11.59 4.34
C GLY A 390 -12.52 10.18 3.86
N ASN A 391 -13.50 10.02 2.98
CA ASN A 391 -13.88 8.75 2.33
C ASN A 391 -13.30 8.60 0.90
N ILE A 392 -12.54 9.58 0.41
CA ILE A 392 -12.00 9.58 -0.96
C ILE A 392 -10.48 9.35 -0.93
N ALA A 393 -10.02 8.35 -1.66
CA ALA A 393 -8.61 8.11 -1.94
C ALA A 393 -8.23 8.71 -3.30
N GLN A 394 -7.25 9.62 -3.32
CA GLN A 394 -6.58 10.04 -4.55
C GLN A 394 -5.37 9.13 -4.82
N VAL A 395 -5.36 8.42 -5.94
CA VAL A 395 -4.44 7.29 -6.19
C VAL A 395 -3.41 7.59 -7.27
N ALA A 396 -2.13 7.64 -6.88
CA ALA A 396 -1.00 7.69 -7.81
C ALA A 396 -0.59 6.30 -8.31
N SER A 397 0.13 6.26 -9.42
CA SER A 397 0.59 5.02 -10.05
C SER A 397 2.06 4.73 -9.74
N THR A 398 2.35 3.47 -9.40
CA THR A 398 3.70 2.90 -9.37
C THR A 398 3.93 1.90 -10.50
N ASN A 399 5.20 1.71 -10.85
CA ASN A 399 5.67 0.70 -11.79
C ASN A 399 6.13 -0.58 -11.07
N ALA A 400 6.60 -1.57 -11.83
CA ALA A 400 7.02 -2.87 -11.31
C ALA A 400 8.31 -2.87 -10.47
N GLN A 401 8.79 -1.70 -10.06
CA GLN A 401 9.99 -1.48 -9.24
C GLN A 401 9.72 -0.63 -7.99
N ASP A 402 8.44 -0.42 -7.65
CA ASP A 402 7.98 0.48 -6.58
C ASP A 402 8.46 1.93 -6.76
N LEU A 403 8.65 2.34 -8.01
CA LEU A 403 8.90 3.74 -8.36
C LEU A 403 7.62 4.36 -8.86
N ARG A 404 7.47 5.68 -8.66
CA ARG A 404 6.40 6.46 -9.29
C ARG A 404 6.48 6.23 -10.80
N SER A 405 5.36 5.83 -11.41
CA SER A 405 5.25 5.74 -12.86
C SER A 405 5.55 7.10 -13.47
N SER A 406 6.29 7.11 -14.59
CA SER A 406 6.82 8.34 -15.19
C SER A 406 5.76 9.41 -15.45
N PHE A 407 4.56 8.99 -15.85
CA PHE A 407 3.40 9.84 -16.15
C PHE A 407 2.57 10.22 -14.92
N SER A 408 2.69 9.52 -13.78
CA SER A 408 1.73 9.67 -12.68
C SER A 408 1.74 11.11 -12.15
N ASN A 409 0.57 11.72 -11.99
CA ASN A 409 0.47 12.91 -11.15
C ASN A 409 0.93 12.58 -9.73
N TYR A 410 1.46 13.59 -9.05
CA TYR A 410 2.18 13.45 -7.79
C TYR A 410 2.04 14.70 -6.92
N GLY A 411 2.20 14.56 -5.62
CA GLY A 411 2.15 15.63 -4.64
C GLY A 411 1.78 15.10 -3.27
N ARG A 412 2.00 15.89 -2.22
CA ARG A 412 1.67 15.50 -0.85
C ARG A 412 0.16 15.39 -0.59
N SER A 413 -0.66 15.91 -1.50
CA SER A 413 -2.12 15.70 -1.50
C SER A 413 -2.54 14.29 -1.93
N ILE A 414 -1.65 13.54 -2.60
CA ILE A 414 -1.94 12.16 -2.99
C ILE A 414 -2.05 11.29 -1.75
N THR A 415 -3.17 10.59 -1.65
CA THR A 415 -3.51 9.77 -0.48
C THR A 415 -2.66 8.52 -0.36
N ILE A 416 -2.49 7.80 -1.48
CA ILE A 416 -1.79 6.52 -1.54
C ILE A 416 -1.38 6.25 -3.00
N SER A 417 -0.38 5.41 -3.18
CA SER A 417 0.00 4.90 -4.50
C SER A 417 -0.29 3.42 -4.63
N ALA A 418 -0.61 2.97 -5.84
CA ALA A 418 -0.83 1.57 -6.16
C ALA A 418 -0.23 1.23 -7.54
N PRO A 419 0.04 -0.07 -7.82
CA PRO A 419 0.48 -0.52 -9.12
C PRO A 419 -0.45 -0.06 -10.26
N GLY A 420 0.06 0.79 -11.15
CA GLY A 420 -0.65 1.24 -12.36
C GLY A 420 0.20 1.12 -13.64
N GLY A 421 1.43 0.65 -13.51
CA GLY A 421 2.34 0.38 -14.63
C GLY A 421 3.03 1.60 -15.21
N ASP A 422 3.96 1.37 -16.13
CA ASP A 422 4.67 2.42 -16.86
C ASP A 422 4.89 2.01 -18.32
N GLY A 423 4.71 2.96 -19.23
CA GLY A 423 4.78 2.75 -20.66
C GLY A 423 6.19 2.84 -21.24
N SER A 424 6.37 2.22 -22.42
CA SER A 424 7.60 1.83 -23.15
C SER A 424 8.76 2.79 -23.34
N SER A 425 8.81 4.03 -22.84
CA SER A 425 9.86 4.98 -23.26
C SER A 425 10.16 6.09 -22.27
N VAL A 426 11.40 6.15 -21.80
CA VAL A 426 11.96 7.31 -21.07
C VAL A 426 12.85 8.14 -21.99
N ILE A 427 12.81 9.47 -21.88
CA ILE A 427 13.76 10.34 -22.56
C ILE A 427 15.12 10.20 -21.86
N VAL A 428 16.13 9.73 -22.58
CA VAL A 428 17.49 9.55 -22.03
C VAL A 428 18.47 10.61 -22.45
N ASP A 429 18.20 11.30 -23.55
CA ASP A 429 19.08 12.33 -24.08
C ASP A 429 18.33 13.23 -25.07
N LYS A 430 19.02 14.23 -25.62
CA LYS A 430 18.59 14.96 -26.81
C LYS A 430 19.63 14.79 -27.90
N ASP A 431 19.19 14.57 -29.13
CA ASP A 431 20.10 14.53 -30.26
C ASP A 431 20.77 15.90 -30.48
N GLN A 432 21.77 15.92 -31.36
CA GLN A 432 22.50 17.15 -31.73
C GLN A 432 21.62 18.28 -32.32
N ASN A 433 20.34 18.01 -32.62
CA ASN A 433 19.35 18.98 -33.08
C ASN A 433 18.35 19.39 -31.99
N GLY A 434 18.48 18.86 -30.77
CA GLY A 434 17.61 19.12 -29.63
C GLY A 434 16.34 18.27 -29.58
N GLN A 435 16.23 17.23 -30.42
CA GLN A 435 15.11 16.29 -30.43
C GLN A 435 15.32 15.21 -29.36
N SER A 436 14.29 14.92 -28.55
CA SER A 436 14.37 13.89 -27.50
C SER A 436 14.76 12.52 -28.06
N ILE A 437 15.73 11.88 -27.42
CA ILE A 437 16.13 10.48 -27.63
C ILE A 437 15.44 9.66 -26.55
N TYR A 438 14.66 8.66 -26.97
CA TYR A 438 13.94 7.76 -26.08
C TYR A 438 14.76 6.48 -25.87
N GLN A 439 14.95 6.04 -24.62
CA GLN A 439 15.32 4.67 -24.28
C GLN A 439 14.04 3.91 -24.02
N GLU A 440 13.89 2.82 -24.75
CA GLU A 440 12.83 1.85 -24.53
C GLU A 440 13.07 1.17 -23.18
N LEU A 441 12.20 1.42 -22.21
CA LEU A 441 12.09 0.57 -21.04
C LEU A 441 11.19 -0.62 -21.40
N PRO A 442 11.38 -1.80 -20.79
CA PRO A 442 10.39 -2.86 -20.94
C PRO A 442 9.04 -2.37 -20.35
N ASP A 443 7.92 -2.62 -21.06
CA ASP A 443 6.52 -2.22 -20.75
C ASP A 443 5.91 -2.77 -19.45
N THR A 444 6.05 -2.09 -18.31
CA THR A 444 5.53 -2.62 -17.01
C THR A 444 4.01 -2.45 -16.84
N GLU A 445 3.27 -2.50 -17.94
CA GLU A 445 1.83 -2.30 -18.01
C GLU A 445 1.06 -3.38 -17.21
N ILE A 446 -0.18 -3.09 -16.88
CA ILE A 446 -1.09 -3.94 -16.11
C ILE A 446 -1.91 -4.80 -17.06
N LEU A 447 -1.76 -6.13 -16.97
CA LEU A 447 -2.63 -7.08 -17.68
C LEU A 447 -3.99 -7.13 -16.99
N SER A 448 -5.07 -6.97 -17.74
CA SER A 448 -6.43 -7.18 -17.28
C SER A 448 -7.37 -7.57 -18.44
N THR A 449 -8.65 -7.73 -18.15
CA THR A 449 -9.72 -7.99 -19.10
C THR A 449 -9.84 -6.91 -20.16
N MET A 450 -10.35 -7.28 -21.32
CA MET A 450 -10.71 -6.41 -22.44
C MET A 450 -12.06 -6.90 -22.98
N PRO A 451 -12.84 -6.06 -23.68
CA PRO A 451 -14.03 -6.56 -24.37
C PRO A 451 -13.71 -7.80 -25.20
N VAL A 452 -14.65 -8.74 -25.25
CA VAL A 452 -14.42 -10.05 -25.87
C VAL A 452 -13.87 -9.90 -27.30
N GLY A 453 -12.69 -10.47 -27.55
CA GLY A 453 -12.00 -10.47 -28.83
C GLY A 453 -11.24 -9.19 -29.20
N THR A 454 -11.18 -8.17 -28.33
CA THR A 454 -10.51 -6.89 -28.65
C THR A 454 -9.12 -6.73 -28.04
N GLY A 455 -8.72 -7.66 -27.17
CA GLY A 455 -7.41 -7.70 -26.56
C GLY A 455 -6.30 -8.17 -27.49
N ILE A 456 -5.14 -8.49 -26.91
CA ILE A 456 -3.91 -8.76 -27.66
C ILE A 456 -4.10 -10.02 -28.52
N ASN A 457 -3.81 -9.90 -29.82
CA ASN A 457 -4.03 -10.95 -30.81
C ASN A 457 -5.47 -11.50 -30.85
N GLY A 458 -6.46 -10.66 -30.52
CA GLY A 458 -7.87 -11.06 -30.47
C GLY A 458 -8.23 -11.92 -29.26
N SER A 459 -7.42 -11.87 -28.20
CA SER A 459 -7.80 -12.42 -26.89
C SER A 459 -8.76 -11.47 -26.17
N ASP A 460 -9.31 -11.92 -25.04
CA ASP A 460 -10.18 -11.11 -24.18
C ASP A 460 -9.35 -10.34 -23.11
N TYR A 461 -8.04 -10.21 -23.31
CA TYR A 461 -7.10 -9.66 -22.31
C TYR A 461 -6.06 -8.74 -22.94
N GLY A 462 -5.64 -7.72 -22.20
CA GLY A 462 -4.75 -6.68 -22.72
C GLY A 462 -4.02 -5.89 -21.63
N PHE A 463 -2.93 -5.25 -22.03
CA PHE A 463 -2.11 -4.41 -21.16
C PHE A 463 -2.52 -2.94 -21.29
N MET A 464 -2.59 -2.24 -20.16
CA MET A 464 -2.73 -0.78 -20.08
C MET A 464 -1.86 -0.23 -18.94
N ALA A 465 -1.48 1.05 -19.01
CA ALA A 465 -0.84 1.75 -17.90
C ALA A 465 -1.49 3.11 -17.65
N GLY A 466 -1.61 3.46 -16.38
CA GLY A 466 -2.25 4.70 -15.95
C GLY A 466 -2.55 4.72 -14.46
N THR A 467 -2.77 5.91 -13.92
CA THR A 467 -3.45 6.04 -12.61
C THR A 467 -4.86 5.44 -12.64
N SER A 468 -5.46 5.33 -13.83
CA SER A 468 -6.67 4.57 -14.10
C SER A 468 -6.57 3.07 -13.80
N GLN A 469 -5.37 2.47 -13.85
CA GLN A 469 -5.12 1.08 -13.47
C GLN A 469 -4.79 0.97 -11.99
N ALA A 470 -4.21 2.00 -11.38
CA ALA A 470 -3.92 2.05 -9.94
C ALA A 470 -5.18 2.23 -9.08
N ALA A 471 -6.11 3.10 -9.48
CA ALA A 471 -7.37 3.35 -8.77
C ALA A 471 -8.22 2.07 -8.52
N PRO A 472 -8.45 1.18 -9.50
CA PRO A 472 -9.24 -0.03 -9.28
C PRO A 472 -8.52 -1.06 -8.39
N VAL A 473 -7.18 -1.01 -8.29
CA VAL A 473 -6.46 -1.80 -7.28
C VAL A 473 -6.93 -1.40 -5.88
N ILE A 474 -6.90 -0.11 -5.56
CA ILE A 474 -7.40 0.42 -4.28
C ILE A 474 -8.89 0.13 -4.08
N ALA A 475 -9.72 0.22 -5.13
CA ALA A 475 -11.14 -0.10 -5.03
C ALA A 475 -11.38 -1.58 -4.66
N GLY A 476 -10.66 -2.51 -5.29
CA GLY A 476 -10.72 -3.93 -4.92
C GLY A 476 -10.21 -4.20 -3.49
N MET A 477 -9.14 -3.53 -3.08
CA MET A 477 -8.65 -3.61 -1.69
C MET A 477 -9.68 -3.10 -0.70
N ALA A 478 -10.31 -1.94 -0.98
CA ALA A 478 -11.36 -1.36 -0.15
C ALA A 478 -12.57 -2.29 -0.02
N ALA A 479 -12.93 -3.01 -1.09
CA ALA A 479 -14.00 -3.99 -1.04
C ALA A 479 -13.67 -5.15 -0.09
N LEU A 480 -12.45 -5.71 -0.16
CA LEU A 480 -12.02 -6.77 0.75
C LEU A 480 -11.93 -6.31 2.21
N ILE A 481 -11.44 -5.09 2.46
CA ILE A 481 -11.40 -4.50 3.81
C ILE A 481 -12.81 -4.38 4.37
N ARG A 482 -13.74 -3.79 3.60
CA ARG A 482 -15.12 -3.58 4.05
C ARG A 482 -15.91 -4.87 4.20
N ALA A 483 -15.54 -5.94 3.48
CA ALA A 483 -16.11 -7.26 3.66
C ALA A 483 -15.73 -7.92 5.01
N GLN A 484 -14.70 -7.42 5.71
CA GLN A 484 -14.30 -7.98 7.01
C GLN A 484 -15.29 -7.65 8.13
N SER A 485 -15.94 -6.47 8.07
CA SER A 485 -16.94 -6.06 9.06
C SER A 485 -17.80 -4.90 8.56
N ASP A 486 -19.12 -5.01 8.74
CA ASP A 486 -20.09 -3.94 8.51
C ASP A 486 -19.84 -2.69 9.37
N SER A 487 -19.02 -2.80 10.43
CA SER A 487 -18.67 -1.66 11.28
C SER A 487 -17.59 -0.77 10.66
N ILE A 488 -16.83 -1.26 9.68
CA ILE A 488 -15.75 -0.49 9.04
C ILE A 488 -16.38 0.55 8.12
N THR A 489 -16.29 1.82 8.53
CA THR A 489 -16.82 2.94 7.73
C THR A 489 -15.87 3.31 6.58
N ALA A 490 -16.32 4.16 5.66
CA ALA A 490 -15.54 4.57 4.50
C ALA A 490 -14.30 5.41 4.90
N PRO A 491 -14.39 6.34 5.85
CA PRO A 491 -13.19 6.97 6.43
C PRO A 491 -12.25 5.97 7.10
N GLU A 492 -12.78 4.96 7.79
CA GLU A 492 -11.96 3.92 8.42
C GLU A 492 -11.30 2.99 7.39
N THR A 493 -11.97 2.73 6.27
CA THR A 493 -11.38 2.00 5.13
C THR A 493 -10.14 2.73 4.62
N LEU A 494 -10.22 4.07 4.47
CA LEU A 494 -9.08 4.88 4.06
C LEU A 494 -7.95 4.86 5.09
N ALA A 495 -8.29 4.92 6.38
CA ALA A 495 -7.35 4.82 7.48
C ALA A 495 -6.61 3.45 7.49
N ILE A 496 -7.36 2.36 7.34
CA ILE A 496 -6.80 1.00 7.25
C ILE A 496 -5.85 0.87 6.06
N LEU A 497 -6.23 1.38 4.88
CA LEU A 497 -5.37 1.39 3.70
C LEU A 497 -4.03 2.10 3.94
N ARG A 498 -4.03 3.21 4.70
CA ARG A 498 -2.80 3.95 5.05
C ARG A 498 -1.97 3.26 6.11
N ALA A 499 -2.60 2.73 7.16
CA ALA A 499 -1.86 1.99 8.18
C ALA A 499 -1.26 0.69 7.65
N GLY A 500 -1.93 0.01 6.73
CA GLY A 500 -1.40 -1.17 6.06
C GLY A 500 -0.39 -0.85 4.97
N ALA A 501 -0.26 0.41 4.53
CA ALA A 501 0.63 0.79 3.44
C ALA A 501 2.11 0.65 3.81
N VAL A 502 2.92 0.26 2.83
CA VAL A 502 4.38 0.35 2.93
C VAL A 502 4.78 1.82 2.81
N LYS A 503 5.57 2.33 3.77
CA LYS A 503 6.18 3.66 3.69
C LYS A 503 7.42 3.63 2.81
N ASN A 504 7.27 3.95 1.54
CA ASN A 504 8.37 3.95 0.58
C ASN A 504 9.03 5.34 0.52
N GLN A 505 10.23 5.47 1.09
CA GLN A 505 10.98 6.73 1.13
C GLN A 505 11.22 7.33 -0.27
N ARG A 506 11.28 6.52 -1.33
CA ARG A 506 11.43 6.99 -2.70
C ARG A 506 10.16 7.66 -3.24
N LEU A 507 9.02 7.43 -2.60
CA LEU A 507 7.71 7.99 -2.92
C LEU A 507 7.31 9.16 -2.01
N GLU A 508 7.99 9.37 -0.88
CA GLU A 508 7.70 10.46 0.08
C GLU A 508 7.62 11.87 -0.56
N PRO A 509 8.45 12.23 -1.58
CA PRO A 509 8.29 13.52 -2.26
C PRO A 509 7.07 13.62 -3.18
N TYR A 510 6.39 12.51 -3.44
CA TYR A 510 5.40 12.35 -4.51
C TYR A 510 4.01 11.89 -4.01
N VAL A 511 3.94 11.35 -2.80
CA VAL A 511 2.77 10.73 -2.17
C VAL A 511 2.83 11.03 -0.69
N ASP A 512 1.69 11.23 -0.03
CA ASP A 512 1.63 11.42 1.42
C ASP A 512 2.38 10.30 2.15
N GLN A 513 3.37 10.67 2.98
CA GLN A 513 4.33 9.80 3.67
C GLN A 513 4.97 8.68 2.83
N GLY A 514 4.90 8.76 1.49
CA GLY A 514 5.31 7.68 0.60
C GLY A 514 4.43 6.42 0.69
N TYR A 515 3.16 6.55 1.10
CA TYR A 515 2.25 5.41 1.25
C TYR A 515 2.07 4.64 -0.06
N GLN A 516 2.40 3.36 -0.01
CA GLN A 516 2.25 2.41 -1.09
C GLN A 516 1.34 1.25 -0.67
N ALA A 517 0.36 0.94 -1.50
CA ALA A 517 -0.65 -0.09 -1.27
C ALA A 517 -0.05 -1.45 -0.90
N ASN A 518 -0.53 -2.01 0.20
CA ASN A 518 -0.23 -3.37 0.64
C ASN A 518 -1.51 -3.97 1.24
N LEU A 519 -2.04 -4.99 0.57
CA LEU A 519 -3.33 -5.59 0.88
C LEU A 519 -3.24 -6.54 2.08
N TYR A 520 -2.13 -7.25 2.26
CA TYR A 520 -1.98 -8.21 3.35
C TYR A 520 -2.09 -7.51 4.71
N GLU A 521 -1.26 -6.50 4.94
CA GLU A 521 -1.25 -5.72 6.18
C GLU A 521 -2.59 -4.99 6.39
N SER A 522 -3.18 -4.47 5.32
CA SER A 522 -4.50 -3.82 5.38
C SER A 522 -5.60 -4.79 5.87
N LEU A 523 -5.58 -6.06 5.41
CA LEU A 523 -6.55 -7.05 5.85
C LEU A 523 -6.28 -7.57 7.26
N GLU A 524 -5.01 -7.70 7.68
CA GLU A 524 -4.69 -8.04 9.07
C GLU A 524 -5.25 -6.98 10.03
N ILE A 525 -5.09 -5.70 9.69
CA ILE A 525 -5.67 -4.59 10.46
C ILE A 525 -7.20 -4.67 10.43
N ALA A 526 -7.80 -4.87 9.24
CA ALA A 526 -9.25 -4.90 9.09
C ALA A 526 -9.91 -6.01 9.91
N GLN A 527 -9.33 -7.21 9.96
CA GLN A 527 -9.84 -8.35 10.76
C GLN A 527 -9.80 -8.10 12.26
N GLN A 528 -8.88 -7.24 12.71
CA GLN A 528 -8.71 -6.87 14.10
C GLN A 528 -9.38 -5.53 14.44
N TRP A 529 -10.00 -4.87 13.45
CA TRP A 529 -10.54 -3.52 13.61
C TRP A 529 -11.71 -3.51 14.59
N GLN A 530 -11.56 -2.77 15.69
CA GLN A 530 -12.60 -2.57 16.70
C GLN A 530 -13.19 -1.15 16.68
N GLY A 531 -12.97 -0.42 15.57
CA GLY A 531 -13.38 0.97 15.41
C GLY A 531 -12.30 1.98 15.79
N PRO A 532 -12.56 3.29 15.63
CA PRO A 532 -11.63 4.36 15.99
C PRO A 532 -11.23 4.32 17.46
N SER A 533 -12.09 3.72 18.31
CA SER A 533 -11.83 3.52 19.72
C SER A 533 -10.66 2.61 20.02
N SER A 534 -10.11 1.80 19.09
CA SER A 534 -8.90 1.02 19.31
C SER A 534 -7.69 1.72 18.69
N LEU A 535 -7.00 2.53 19.48
CA LEU A 535 -5.62 2.90 19.21
C LEU A 535 -4.74 1.66 19.46
N THR A 536 -4.36 0.99 18.38
CA THR A 536 -3.61 -0.25 18.44
C THR A 536 -2.19 0.01 18.95
N GLN A 537 -1.75 -0.78 19.93
CA GLN A 537 -0.34 -0.92 20.29
C GLN A 537 0.34 -1.75 19.21
N ILE A 538 1.55 -1.35 18.81
CA ILE A 538 2.43 -2.22 18.04
C ILE A 538 3.46 -2.83 19.01
N GLY A 539 3.42 -4.16 19.15
CA GLY A 539 4.37 -4.93 19.96
C GLY A 539 4.01 -5.03 21.45
N GLN A 540 3.66 -6.23 21.93
CA GLN A 540 3.36 -6.46 23.36
C GLN A 540 4.58 -6.27 24.30
N ASP A 541 5.78 -6.11 23.74
CA ASP A 541 7.06 -5.97 24.47
C ASP A 541 7.74 -4.59 24.22
N GLN A 542 7.01 -3.61 23.68
CA GLN A 542 7.53 -2.26 23.39
C GLN A 542 6.87 -1.21 24.30
N ALA A 543 7.54 -0.06 24.47
CA ALA A 543 7.04 1.08 25.23
C ALA A 543 5.62 1.49 24.80
N PRO A 544 4.76 1.98 25.71
CA PRO A 544 3.38 2.31 25.39
C PRO A 544 3.30 3.46 24.40
N VAL A 545 2.94 3.16 23.16
CA VAL A 545 2.68 4.13 22.09
C VAL A 545 1.29 3.91 21.48
N PHE A 546 0.62 4.99 21.15
CA PHE A 546 -0.63 4.98 20.40
C PHE A 546 -0.35 5.19 18.92
N ASN A 547 -0.84 4.29 18.06
CA ASN A 547 -0.72 4.46 16.62
C ASN A 547 -1.83 5.38 16.10
N LEU A 548 -1.49 6.59 15.64
CA LEU A 548 -2.37 7.46 14.84
C LEU A 548 -1.89 7.60 13.38
N SER A 549 -0.90 6.79 12.98
CA SER A 549 -0.30 6.88 11.65
C SER A 549 -1.23 6.51 10.49
N TYR A 550 -2.45 6.08 10.80
CA TYR A 550 -3.53 5.90 9.84
C TYR A 550 -4.26 7.19 9.46
N LEU A 551 -4.16 8.25 10.25
CA LEU A 551 -4.79 9.55 9.96
C LEU A 551 -3.97 10.32 8.91
N THR A 552 -4.63 11.13 8.09
CA THR A 552 -3.95 12.22 7.37
C THR A 552 -3.83 13.48 8.21
N ALA A 553 -2.95 14.40 7.79
CA ALA A 553 -2.90 15.77 8.30
C ALA A 553 -4.23 16.55 8.19
N ALA A 554 -5.13 16.14 7.29
CA ALA A 554 -6.46 16.73 7.14
C ALA A 554 -7.53 16.07 8.02
N GLN A 555 -7.30 14.82 8.44
CA GLN A 555 -8.25 14.05 9.25
C GLN A 555 -8.10 14.40 10.72
N ARG A 556 -9.20 14.25 11.45
CA ARG A 556 -9.26 14.59 12.88
C ARG A 556 -9.87 13.45 13.67
N LEU A 557 -9.11 12.88 14.59
CA LEU A 557 -9.61 11.91 15.55
C LEU A 557 -10.18 12.64 16.76
N ILE A 558 -11.48 12.51 16.96
CA ILE A 558 -12.19 13.15 18.06
C ILE A 558 -12.59 12.10 19.09
N GLY A 559 -12.46 12.45 20.36
CA GLY A 559 -12.93 11.60 21.45
C GLY A 559 -12.82 12.22 22.83
N GLU A 560 -12.89 11.37 23.84
CA GLU A 560 -12.81 11.72 25.25
C GLU A 560 -11.70 10.92 25.93
N ALA A 561 -10.87 11.58 26.73
CA ALA A 561 -9.92 10.94 27.62
C ALA A 561 -10.39 11.07 29.08
N SER A 562 -10.15 10.04 29.88
CA SER A 562 -10.31 10.12 31.33
C SER A 562 -8.98 9.89 32.03
N VAL A 563 -8.67 10.76 32.98
CA VAL A 563 -7.40 10.74 33.71
C VAL A 563 -7.71 10.61 35.19
N THR A 564 -7.21 9.54 35.80
CA THR A 564 -7.40 9.26 37.23
C THR A 564 -6.04 9.23 37.89
N ARG A 565 -5.94 9.78 39.11
CA ARG A 565 -4.69 9.81 39.86
C ARG A 565 -4.85 9.19 41.25
N ASP A 566 -3.93 8.32 41.60
CA ASP A 566 -3.77 7.69 42.93
C ASP A 566 -2.35 7.85 43.50
N ALA A 567 -1.64 8.92 43.12
CA ALA A 567 -0.27 9.19 43.57
C ALA A 567 -0.17 10.16 44.75
N GLU A 568 0.83 10.00 45.61
CA GLU A 568 1.16 10.97 46.68
C GLU A 568 1.71 12.30 46.11
N ASN A 569 2.49 12.26 45.02
CA ASN A 569 3.08 13.45 44.39
C ASN A 569 2.19 14.01 43.28
N ASP A 570 2.27 15.33 43.06
CA ASP A 570 1.54 15.95 41.97
C ASP A 570 2.17 15.59 40.63
N VAL A 571 1.37 14.97 39.77
CA VAL A 571 1.78 14.50 38.44
C VAL A 571 1.16 15.37 37.35
N ILE A 572 1.97 15.74 36.38
CA ILE A 572 1.52 16.27 35.10
C ILE A 572 1.75 15.21 34.03
N ILE A 573 0.73 14.85 33.24
CA ILE A 573 0.85 13.94 32.10
C ILE A 573 0.53 14.67 30.79
N GLY A 574 1.19 14.25 29.71
CA GLY A 574 0.89 14.69 28.36
C GLY A 574 1.45 13.74 27.30
N PHE A 575 1.34 14.12 26.04
CA PHE A 575 1.79 13.31 24.91
C PHE A 575 2.70 14.09 23.95
N TYR A 576 3.57 13.35 23.26
CA TYR A 576 4.41 13.84 22.18
C TYR A 576 4.44 12.85 21.01
N GLN A 577 4.75 13.37 19.82
CA GLN A 577 4.87 12.65 18.56
C GLN A 577 6.17 11.88 18.48
N VAL A 578 6.08 10.63 18.04
CA VAL A 578 7.21 9.81 17.62
C VAL A 578 6.96 9.26 16.22
N GLN A 579 8.05 9.03 15.48
CA GLN A 579 7.99 8.66 14.05
C GLN A 579 7.76 7.16 13.85
N ASP A 580 8.06 6.36 14.86
CA ASP A 580 8.00 4.91 14.86
C ASP A 580 7.77 4.37 16.28
N THR A 581 7.66 3.06 16.38
CA THR A 581 7.45 2.34 17.64
C THR A 581 8.69 2.32 18.53
N ASP A 582 9.85 2.69 17.99
CA ASP A 582 11.12 2.73 18.71
C ASP A 582 11.32 4.07 19.42
N GLY A 583 10.42 5.03 19.20
CA GLY A 583 10.36 6.30 19.91
C GLY A 583 11.16 7.42 19.26
N THR A 584 11.50 7.29 17.98
CA THR A 584 12.26 8.31 17.24
C THR A 584 11.53 9.65 17.25
N VAL A 585 12.23 10.73 17.59
CA VAL A 585 11.75 12.12 17.45
C VAL A 585 12.64 12.91 16.48
N PHE A 586 12.14 14.03 15.96
CA PHE A 586 12.96 14.93 15.14
C PHE A 586 13.59 16.06 15.95
N ASP A 587 14.84 16.40 15.63
CA ASP A 587 15.48 17.62 16.08
C ASP A 587 14.98 18.86 15.31
N ALA A 588 15.47 20.05 15.67
CA ALA A 588 15.08 21.31 15.04
C ALA A 588 15.45 21.42 13.54
N LEU A 589 16.26 20.51 13.01
CA LEU A 589 16.69 20.43 11.61
C LEU A 589 16.02 19.27 10.87
N GLY A 590 15.18 18.47 11.55
CA GLY A 590 14.52 17.28 11.00
C GLY A 590 15.38 16.01 11.01
N ASN A 591 16.48 15.97 11.77
CA ASN A 591 17.26 14.74 11.92
C ASN A 591 16.63 13.84 13.00
N PRO A 592 16.63 12.50 12.82
CA PRO A 592 16.10 11.57 13.81
C PRO A 592 16.97 11.52 15.08
N VAL A 593 16.34 11.44 16.24
CA VAL A 593 16.94 11.30 17.58
C VAL A 593 16.24 10.15 18.31
N GLN A 594 17.01 9.24 18.91
CA GLN A 594 16.51 8.01 19.52
C GLN A 594 16.45 8.12 21.06
N PRO A 595 15.57 7.35 21.73
CA PRO A 595 15.67 7.17 23.18
C PRO A 595 17.08 6.71 23.58
N GLY A 596 17.65 7.34 24.61
CA GLY A 596 19.03 7.12 25.05
C GLY A 596 20.08 8.09 24.48
N ASP A 597 19.73 8.86 23.44
CA ASP A 597 20.56 9.98 23.00
C ASP A 597 20.55 11.12 24.04
N ALA A 598 21.69 11.79 24.19
CA ALA A 598 21.92 12.77 25.27
C ALA A 598 20.89 13.92 25.31
N ASP A 599 20.32 14.29 24.15
CA ASP A 599 19.39 15.40 24.00
C ASP A 599 17.94 14.94 23.71
N TYR A 600 17.64 13.64 23.81
CA TYR A 600 16.32 13.09 23.47
C TYR A 600 15.18 13.80 24.21
N ALA A 601 15.28 13.92 25.54
CA ALA A 601 14.27 14.55 26.39
C ALA A 601 13.98 16.01 26.00
N TYR A 602 14.99 16.73 25.51
CA TYR A 602 14.84 18.11 25.06
C TYR A 602 14.05 18.18 23.75
N TYR A 603 14.32 17.29 22.79
CA TYR A 603 13.62 17.28 21.51
C TYR A 603 12.22 16.68 21.61
N ALA A 604 12.02 15.63 22.42
CA ALA A 604 10.72 15.02 22.66
C ALA A 604 9.68 16.04 23.17
N LEU A 605 10.09 16.93 24.08
CA LEU A 605 9.22 17.96 24.65
C LEU A 605 9.31 19.32 23.94
N SER A 606 9.89 19.36 22.74
CA SER A 606 9.97 20.60 21.96
C SER A 606 8.62 20.92 21.31
N PRO A 607 8.35 22.20 20.96
CA PRO A 607 7.14 22.59 20.22
C PRO A 607 6.95 21.90 18.86
N LEU A 608 7.98 21.22 18.36
CA LEU A 608 7.88 20.44 17.12
C LEU A 608 7.19 19.10 17.33
N ASN A 609 7.40 18.47 18.49
CA ASN A 609 6.94 17.11 18.77
C ASN A 609 5.84 17.06 19.84
N ILE A 610 5.65 18.10 20.66
CA ILE A 610 4.63 18.12 21.71
C ILE A 610 3.21 18.15 21.11
N VAL A 611 2.26 17.42 21.72
CA VAL A 611 0.85 17.43 21.34
C VAL A 611 0.08 18.39 22.25
N ASP A 612 -0.22 19.59 21.75
CA ASP A 612 -0.85 20.67 22.51
C ASP A 612 -2.29 20.36 22.96
N GLU A 613 -2.98 19.47 22.25
CA GLU A 613 -4.36 19.08 22.55
C GLU A 613 -4.47 18.26 23.84
N ILE A 614 -3.42 17.51 24.18
CA ILE A 614 -3.34 16.66 25.37
C ILE A 614 -1.97 16.85 26.05
N THR A 615 -1.72 18.10 26.47
CA THR A 615 -0.53 18.47 27.24
C THR A 615 -0.90 19.05 28.60
N ASN A 616 0.00 18.89 29.57
CA ASN A 616 -0.10 19.50 30.90
C ASN A 616 -1.36 19.13 31.70
N VAL A 617 -1.85 17.90 31.53
CA VAL A 617 -3.00 17.41 32.29
C VAL A 617 -2.59 17.11 33.72
N ASN A 618 -3.27 17.71 34.69
CA ASN A 618 -3.03 17.52 36.11
C ASN A 618 -4.35 17.26 36.84
N VAL A 619 -4.39 16.18 37.61
CA VAL A 619 -5.54 15.75 38.39
C VAL A 619 -5.16 15.70 39.87
N ALA A 620 -6.06 16.14 40.75
CA ALA A 620 -5.84 16.03 42.19
C ALA A 620 -5.89 14.56 42.65
N ASN A 621 -5.14 14.21 43.70
CA ASN A 621 -5.13 12.85 44.25
C ASN A 621 -6.56 12.35 44.57
N GLY A 622 -6.88 11.13 44.11
CA GLY A 622 -8.17 10.48 44.29
C GLY A 622 -9.30 11.08 43.46
N GLN A 623 -8.99 11.85 42.42
CA GLN A 623 -9.97 12.43 41.50
C GLN A 623 -9.80 11.88 40.08
N THR A 624 -10.85 12.05 39.28
CA THR A 624 -10.86 11.78 37.83
C THR A 624 -11.23 13.04 37.08
N GLN A 625 -10.52 13.35 36.01
CA GLN A 625 -10.85 14.40 35.06
C GLN A 625 -11.20 13.80 33.70
N LYS A 626 -12.25 14.33 33.06
CA LYS A 626 -12.59 14.03 31.66
C LYS A 626 -12.17 15.19 30.77
N LEU A 627 -11.63 14.88 29.61
CA LEU A 627 -11.11 15.83 28.63
C LEU A 627 -11.59 15.43 27.24
N GLY A 628 -12.12 16.38 26.46
CA GLY A 628 -12.31 16.17 25.03
C GLY A 628 -11.02 16.47 24.29
N TYR A 629 -10.74 15.73 23.21
CA TYR A 629 -9.61 16.00 22.32
C TYR A 629 -10.04 15.94 20.85
N GLU A 630 -9.23 16.57 20.01
CA GLU A 630 -9.34 16.55 18.56
C GLU A 630 -7.91 16.44 18.01
N LEU A 631 -7.44 15.21 17.76
CA LEU A 631 -6.09 14.97 17.28
C LEU A 631 -6.05 15.01 15.76
N THR A 632 -5.17 15.81 15.18
CA THR A 632 -4.98 15.88 13.72
C THR A 632 -3.70 15.19 13.27
N ASP A 633 -3.24 14.24 14.08
CA ASP A 633 -1.87 13.76 14.07
C ASP A 633 -1.74 12.44 13.33
N ALA A 634 -0.85 12.39 12.34
CA ALA A 634 -0.60 11.22 11.49
C ALA A 634 0.61 10.40 11.94
N SER A 635 0.96 10.46 13.23
CA SER A 635 2.15 9.83 13.81
C SER A 635 1.82 8.90 14.99
N TYR A 636 2.83 8.40 15.69
CA TYR A 636 2.63 7.66 16.93
C TYR A 636 2.67 8.64 18.11
N LEU A 637 1.83 8.44 19.12
CA LEU A 637 1.87 9.25 20.34
C LEU A 637 2.47 8.47 21.50
N ALA A 638 3.47 9.05 22.15
CA ALA A 638 4.09 8.55 23.35
C ALA A 638 3.73 9.43 24.57
N PRO A 639 3.48 8.83 25.74
CA PRO A 639 3.23 9.58 26.97
C PRO A 639 4.53 10.15 27.56
N TYR A 640 4.41 11.28 28.25
CA TYR A 640 5.40 11.77 29.21
C TYR A 640 4.72 12.20 30.51
N ALA A 641 5.45 12.16 31.62
CA ALA A 641 4.99 12.63 32.91
C ALA A 641 6.06 13.48 33.60
N ILE A 642 5.61 14.42 34.44
CA ILE A 642 6.48 15.23 35.31
C ILE A 642 5.99 15.04 36.74
N SER A 643 6.87 14.54 37.61
CA SER A 643 6.61 14.36 39.05
C SER A 643 7.88 14.63 39.86
N ASP A 644 7.74 15.37 40.97
CA ASP A 644 8.82 15.76 41.89
C ASP A 644 10.12 16.27 41.21
N GLY A 645 9.97 17.03 40.12
CA GLY A 645 11.09 17.59 39.37
C GLY A 645 11.80 16.62 38.42
N ASN A 646 11.32 15.39 38.30
CA ASN A 646 11.74 14.41 37.29
C ASN A 646 10.77 14.40 36.12
N THR A 647 11.29 14.03 34.95
CA THR A 647 10.49 13.79 33.74
C THR A 647 10.62 12.33 33.36
N TRP A 648 9.50 11.68 33.15
CA TRP A 648 9.39 10.27 32.79
C TRP A 648 8.88 10.15 31.35
N PHE A 649 9.48 9.25 30.59
CA PHE A 649 9.15 8.92 29.20
C PHE A 649 8.81 7.42 29.09
N ALA A 650 8.19 7.04 27.97
CA ALA A 650 7.74 5.68 27.72
C ALA A 650 8.89 4.66 27.67
N TRP A 651 10.06 5.04 27.13
CA TRP A 651 11.24 4.17 27.03
C TRP A 651 12.18 4.33 28.23
N SER A 652 12.67 3.21 28.74
CA SER A 652 13.60 3.18 29.87
C SER A 652 14.90 3.92 29.60
N GLU A 653 15.38 3.87 28.35
CA GLU A 653 16.61 4.49 27.85
C GLU A 653 16.51 6.02 27.86
N ALA A 654 15.30 6.58 27.80
CA ALA A 654 15.06 8.01 27.92
C ALA A 654 14.98 8.48 29.38
N ASN A 655 14.88 7.57 30.35
CA ASN A 655 14.72 7.87 31.77
C ASN A 655 16.06 7.87 32.51
N ALA A 656 16.25 8.83 33.41
CA ALA A 656 17.52 9.02 34.13
C ALA A 656 17.92 7.86 35.04
N ASP A 657 16.96 7.03 35.45
CA ASP A 657 17.16 5.84 36.27
C ASP A 657 17.21 4.54 35.46
N GLY A 658 16.98 4.60 34.14
CA GLY A 658 16.97 3.44 33.26
C GLY A 658 15.78 2.50 33.49
N MET A 659 14.68 2.99 34.06
CA MET A 659 13.49 2.20 34.38
C MET A 659 12.30 2.56 33.49
N GLU A 660 11.39 1.61 33.33
CA GLU A 660 10.08 1.86 32.71
C GLU A 660 9.14 2.50 33.73
N HIS A 661 8.53 3.62 33.34
CA HIS A 661 7.54 4.32 34.18
C HIS A 661 6.12 4.23 33.63
N PHE A 662 5.94 3.82 32.38
CA PHE A 662 4.63 3.69 31.76
C PHE A 662 4.34 2.26 31.36
N LYS A 663 3.06 1.87 31.45
CA LYS A 663 2.61 0.54 31.07
C LYS A 663 1.21 0.55 30.51
N MET A 664 0.94 -0.31 29.53
CA MET A 664 -0.43 -0.55 29.07
C MET A 664 -1.22 -1.34 30.12
N LEU A 665 -2.39 -0.84 30.53
CA LEU A 665 -3.33 -1.51 31.43
C LEU A 665 -4.51 -2.15 30.69
N GLY A 666 -4.64 -1.88 29.40
CA GLY A 666 -5.69 -2.37 28.50
C GLY A 666 -5.71 -1.56 27.20
N ALA A 667 -6.62 -1.90 26.28
CA ALA A 667 -6.79 -1.12 25.06
C ALA A 667 -7.02 0.36 25.41
N ASN A 668 -6.18 1.24 24.84
CA ASN A 668 -6.22 2.68 25.05
C ASN A 668 -5.97 3.18 26.48
N LYS A 669 -5.44 2.32 27.36
CA LYS A 669 -5.22 2.63 28.78
C LYS A 669 -3.74 2.53 29.12
N ILE A 670 -3.18 3.64 29.57
CA ILE A 670 -1.80 3.73 30.06
C ILE A 670 -1.82 4.02 31.55
N GLY A 671 -1.01 3.28 32.30
CA GLY A 671 -0.69 3.51 33.70
C GLY A 671 0.72 4.09 33.86
N LEU A 672 0.94 4.80 34.96
CA LEU A 672 2.19 5.47 35.33
C LEU A 672 2.65 5.01 36.71
N GLU A 673 3.97 4.91 36.89
CA GLU A 673 4.70 4.95 38.16
C GLU A 673 5.42 6.30 38.30
N ASP A 674 5.16 7.06 39.36
CA ASP A 674 5.62 8.45 39.45
C ASP A 674 6.93 8.66 40.23
N LEU A 675 7.47 7.59 40.84
CA LEU A 675 8.65 7.61 41.71
C LEU A 675 9.93 7.14 41.03
N PHE A 676 11.03 7.84 41.28
CA PHE A 676 12.39 7.43 40.87
C PHE A 676 12.71 6.00 41.34
N GLY A 677 13.15 5.15 40.42
CA GLY A 677 13.39 3.72 40.65
C GLY A 677 12.15 2.84 40.45
N GLY A 678 11.05 3.39 39.94
CA GLY A 678 9.85 2.65 39.53
C GLY A 678 8.88 2.28 40.66
N GLY A 679 8.92 2.97 41.80
CA GLY A 679 7.88 2.88 42.84
C GLY A 679 7.54 1.47 43.33
N ASP A 680 6.24 1.15 43.38
CA ASP A 680 5.71 -0.16 43.79
C ASP A 680 5.22 -1.03 42.61
N GLN A 681 5.33 -0.50 41.38
CA GLN A 681 5.17 -1.18 40.10
C GLN A 681 3.76 -1.73 39.83
N ASP A 682 2.73 -1.08 40.37
CA ASP A 682 1.34 -1.37 40.07
C ASP A 682 0.74 -0.47 38.95
N PHE A 683 1.46 0.57 38.56
CA PHE A 683 1.20 1.55 37.50
C PHE A 683 -0.15 2.27 37.64
N ASN A 684 -0.62 2.48 38.87
CA ASN A 684 -1.90 3.16 39.10
C ASN A 684 -1.78 4.59 39.67
N ASP A 685 -0.56 5.08 39.91
CA ASP A 685 -0.30 6.46 40.37
C ASP A 685 -1.02 7.47 39.47
N MET A 686 -0.99 7.23 38.16
CA MET A 686 -1.85 7.92 37.21
C MET A 686 -2.27 6.98 36.09
N VAL A 687 -3.57 6.94 35.79
CA VAL A 687 -4.14 6.16 34.70
C VAL A 687 -4.78 7.11 33.70
N PHE A 688 -4.37 6.98 32.45
CA PHE A 688 -4.90 7.70 31.30
C PHE A 688 -5.65 6.71 30.39
N ASP A 689 -6.93 6.97 30.14
CA ASP A 689 -7.82 6.13 29.33
C ASP A 689 -8.38 6.94 28.16
N PHE A 690 -8.04 6.54 26.94
CA PHE A 690 -8.39 7.22 25.70
C PHE A 690 -9.59 6.54 25.02
N VAL A 691 -10.63 7.30 24.68
CA VAL A 691 -11.82 6.78 24.01
C VAL A 691 -12.10 7.59 22.76
N ALA A 692 -11.60 7.09 21.62
CA ALA A 692 -11.90 7.68 20.32
C ALA A 692 -13.32 7.36 19.87
N GLN A 693 -13.96 8.35 19.27
CA GLN A 693 -15.37 8.32 18.93
C GLN A 693 -15.60 8.40 17.42
N GLN A 694 -14.83 9.22 16.71
CA GLN A 694 -15.02 9.45 15.28
C GLN A 694 -13.73 9.96 14.63
N ILE A 695 -13.58 9.67 13.34
CA ILE A 695 -12.61 10.30 12.45
C ILE A 695 -13.40 11.20 11.51
N LEU A 696 -13.08 12.50 11.49
CA LEU A 696 -13.67 13.49 10.59
C LEU A 696 -12.78 13.77 9.39
#